data_AF-A0A0B4HEQ4-F1
#
_entry.id   AF-A0A0B4HEQ4-F1
#
_cell.length_a   1.000
_cell.length_b   1.000
_cell.length_c   1.000
_cell.angle_alpha   90.00
_cell.angle_beta   90.00
_cell.angle_gamma   90.00
#
_symmetry.space_group_name_H-M   'P 1'
#
loop_
_entity.id
_entity.type
_entity.pdbx_description
1 polymer ?
#
loop_
_entity_poly.entity_id
_entity_poly.type
_entity_poly.pdbx_seq_one_letter_code
_entity_poly.pdbx_strand_id
1 'polypeptide(L)'
;MAAAAKAPMSYGPPKSHVLDELVMGTNSSSIVSKRSVEKLYFPEEPHYFRYFVKKFQRRAPLINRGYWLRLRAIDVVVRQFLFENRTTKKIVINLGCGSDVLPWQSHARHALLCDDVLFVDIDYPDLMLKKRSIVLETPQLREILGENFVVSQSDEDQILLRSDRYCQIGCDLREISRLRHSLETLSPLANCHVLFVAEVSITYMDTKFADALIHWSSSVGKAEFCLLEQLLPHGPDHPFAATMLSHFDKLKTPPKSVSKYPTLAKQVSRFTGLGYTNINIWDLWEAWSSAKFVSSSERAALDNIEPFDEWEEFVLFGRHYFILHASATHQQEKIPFSPKYNHKEPCEKESIFPVSMVKHDVQTSKRRFGDVLAITDPTGAAYAVHIMGLGTAGREESHDIYSLDGKMDMPIVPITGPPPRMCHSITDLGDYGMLLVGGRTSPANTLSDCWVLHKGPLCKWVPTSSLPIPLFRHAAIRLRGSSLALIVGGKTGPSTISEDCYVFHATKGWSKCAILGEAPGPLFGAVLCNSPARLESDGIFTGLLAGGIGQDGLISSKKYRWKLDNNDSQPTIRFTKHEEEFDQLEDLAVFGAKTVNLESQTLVCGGVGACSRSQGQSILMVYMPDNDAYAVSKMGTCPEGKALPFMVGSAIMEVKGSIVILGGGATCFSMGTFWETGVFQLSFKGKEDDVGSCGFTRHEPPKVRFLASQRIVSSTRQKLRQEANLEKATVATISRVRLETPAQFEDILRTGLPVIISNANFGGCVQKWTPSYMIDRIGYNTKVVAHECKHDHERMDFNSKNFRYVTEPFGKVMERAEAGERIYLRALSRDKPSERPANIQDDFSALAEDFCLPRELDSANRCLFSSVLRVSGRINMWLHYDVMANVYAQVAGSKRMVLFPPSDVEHLEFAPGASSSSLNVFSELETSRMAATHPYEAVLAPGDMLFLPPCWPHAAATITDWGIAVNVFFRDLESGYAIGRDVYGNRDLAAYEKGRLEVARVGKSFQHLPLETRRFYLKRLAEELELTAEGV
;
A
#
# COMPACT_ATOMS: atom_id res chain seq x y z
N MET A 1 -56.73 20.17 -42.87
CA MET A 1 -55.59 19.24 -42.92
C MET A 1 -54.69 19.49 -41.72
N ALA A 2 -54.48 18.40 -40.97
CA ALA A 2 -53.70 18.15 -39.76
C ALA A 2 -52.68 19.19 -39.27
N ALA A 3 -52.88 19.64 -38.02
CA ALA A 3 -51.84 20.11 -37.12
C ALA A 3 -51.19 18.88 -36.45
N ALA A 4 -49.87 18.72 -36.59
CA ALA A 4 -49.11 17.63 -35.99
C ALA A 4 -48.83 17.93 -34.50
N ALA A 5 -49.31 17.04 -33.63
CA ALA A 5 -49.07 17.09 -32.18
C ALA A 5 -47.61 16.73 -31.85
N LYS A 6 -46.97 17.52 -31.00
CA LYS A 6 -45.67 17.21 -30.39
C LYS A 6 -45.83 16.04 -29.40
N ALA A 7 -44.98 15.03 -29.53
CA ALA A 7 -44.86 13.94 -28.57
C ALA A 7 -44.41 14.45 -27.19
N PRO A 8 -44.88 13.85 -26.08
CA PRO A 8 -44.47 14.24 -24.74
C PRO A 8 -43.01 13.83 -24.46
N MET A 9 -42.24 14.74 -23.88
CA MET A 9 -40.90 14.46 -23.34
C MET A 9 -41.00 13.37 -22.27
N SER A 10 -40.17 12.33 -22.37
CA SER A 10 -40.06 11.31 -21.33
C SER A 10 -39.48 11.95 -20.06
N TYR A 11 -40.26 11.94 -18.98
CA TYR A 11 -39.73 12.21 -17.66
C TYR A 11 -38.76 11.07 -17.30
N GLY A 12 -37.50 11.41 -17.03
CA GLY A 12 -36.55 10.45 -16.44
C GLY A 12 -37.09 9.94 -15.08
N PRO A 13 -36.63 8.76 -14.62
CA PRO A 13 -37.16 8.14 -13.41
C PRO A 13 -37.02 9.08 -12.19
N PRO A 14 -37.99 9.05 -11.25
CA PRO A 14 -37.96 9.89 -10.05
C PRO A 14 -36.66 9.65 -9.25
N LYS A 15 -36.13 10.70 -8.62
CA LYS A 15 -34.82 10.67 -7.91
C LYS A 15 -34.68 9.52 -6.88
N SER A 16 -35.78 9.02 -6.32
CA SER A 16 -35.79 7.88 -5.38
C SER A 16 -35.44 6.55 -6.07
N HIS A 17 -35.91 6.32 -7.30
CA HIS A 17 -35.66 5.08 -8.05
C HIS A 17 -34.18 4.92 -8.43
N VAL A 18 -33.54 6.02 -8.83
CA VAL A 18 -32.09 6.04 -9.15
C VAL A 18 -31.25 5.73 -7.91
N LEU A 19 -31.68 6.20 -6.73
CA LEU A 19 -30.98 5.90 -5.47
C LEU A 19 -31.15 4.42 -5.09
N ASP A 20 -32.36 3.87 -5.25
CA ASP A 20 -32.65 2.47 -4.97
C ASP A 20 -31.85 1.53 -5.91
N GLU A 21 -31.67 1.89 -7.19
CA GLU A 21 -30.78 1.17 -8.13
C GLU A 21 -29.31 1.14 -7.67
N LEU A 22 -28.80 2.25 -7.14
CA LEU A 22 -27.43 2.34 -6.63
C LEU A 22 -27.25 1.49 -5.37
N VAL A 23 -28.25 1.46 -4.48
CA VAL A 23 -28.28 0.58 -3.31
C VAL A 23 -28.26 -0.89 -3.75
N MET A 24 -29.08 -1.28 -4.73
CA MET A 24 -29.05 -2.63 -5.31
C MET A 24 -27.66 -3.00 -5.90
N GLY A 25 -26.93 -2.02 -6.44
CA GLY A 25 -25.57 -2.20 -6.95
C GLY A 25 -24.55 -2.64 -5.89
N THR A 26 -24.78 -2.32 -4.60
CA THR A 26 -23.88 -2.72 -3.49
C THR A 26 -23.82 -4.24 -3.30
N ASN A 27 -24.89 -4.96 -3.65
CA ASN A 27 -24.98 -6.41 -3.59
C ASN A 27 -23.83 -7.07 -4.39
N SER A 28 -23.56 -6.59 -5.60
CA SER A 28 -22.54 -7.20 -6.48
C SER A 28 -21.13 -7.18 -5.87
N SER A 29 -20.77 -6.12 -5.15
CA SER A 29 -19.43 -6.02 -4.53
C SER A 29 -19.26 -6.99 -3.35
N SER A 30 -20.29 -7.10 -2.51
CA SER A 30 -20.26 -7.97 -1.33
C SER A 30 -20.25 -9.45 -1.71
N ILE A 31 -21.06 -9.85 -2.69
CA ILE A 31 -21.20 -11.24 -3.13
C ILE A 31 -19.94 -11.74 -3.84
N VAL A 32 -19.24 -10.90 -4.59
CA VAL A 32 -17.92 -11.27 -5.14
C VAL A 32 -16.91 -11.53 -4.01
N SER A 33 -16.98 -10.79 -2.91
CA SER A 33 -16.09 -10.98 -1.76
C SER A 33 -16.45 -12.27 -0.99
N LYS A 34 -17.74 -12.54 -0.76
CA LYS A 34 -18.23 -13.82 -0.20
C LYS A 34 -17.84 -15.02 -1.08
N ARG A 35 -17.90 -14.89 -2.42
CA ARG A 35 -17.43 -15.93 -3.36
C ARG A 35 -15.92 -16.17 -3.29
N SER A 36 -15.12 -15.12 -3.07
CA SER A 36 -13.68 -15.26 -2.85
C SER A 36 -13.39 -16.11 -1.62
N VAL A 37 -14.11 -15.86 -0.52
CA VAL A 37 -14.02 -16.66 0.72
C VAL A 37 -14.47 -18.09 0.48
N GLU A 38 -15.65 -18.31 -0.11
CA GLU A 38 -16.19 -19.65 -0.40
C GLU A 38 -15.17 -20.54 -1.12
N LYS A 39 -14.52 -20.02 -2.16
CA LYS A 39 -13.55 -20.80 -2.93
C LYS A 39 -12.25 -21.11 -2.17
N LEU A 40 -11.79 -20.19 -1.31
CA LEU A 40 -10.48 -20.29 -0.67
C LEU A 40 -10.53 -20.90 0.74
N TYR A 41 -11.56 -20.58 1.52
CA TYR A 41 -11.68 -20.93 2.94
C TYR A 41 -12.60 -22.13 3.18
N PHE A 42 -13.49 -22.44 2.23
CA PHE A 42 -14.42 -23.57 2.31
C PHE A 42 -14.34 -24.46 1.05
N PRO A 43 -13.15 -24.99 0.69
CA PRO A 43 -12.99 -25.79 -0.52
C PRO A 43 -13.81 -27.09 -0.50
N GLU A 44 -14.04 -27.65 0.70
CA GLU A 44 -14.76 -28.91 0.91
C GLU A 44 -16.28 -28.73 1.12
N GLU A 45 -16.77 -27.50 1.20
CA GLU A 45 -18.21 -27.23 1.30
C GLU A 45 -18.84 -27.03 -0.09
N PRO A 46 -20.15 -27.29 -0.27
CA PRO A 46 -20.85 -26.91 -1.48
C PRO A 46 -20.74 -25.41 -1.77
N HIS A 47 -20.44 -25.05 -3.02
CA HIS A 47 -20.28 -23.66 -3.43
C HIS A 47 -21.59 -23.13 -4.03
N TYR A 48 -22.24 -22.19 -3.34
CA TYR A 48 -23.49 -21.57 -3.76
C TYR A 48 -23.30 -20.15 -4.30
N PHE A 49 -22.37 -19.35 -3.76
CA PHE A 49 -22.12 -17.98 -4.28
C PHE A 49 -21.64 -17.99 -5.74
N ARG A 50 -21.08 -19.11 -6.21
CA ARG A 50 -20.63 -19.29 -7.61
C ARG A 50 -21.74 -19.05 -8.63
N TYR A 51 -23.00 -19.31 -8.28
CA TYR A 51 -24.13 -19.18 -9.21
C TYR A 51 -24.58 -17.73 -9.37
N PHE A 52 -24.24 -16.87 -8.41
CA PHE A 52 -24.54 -15.44 -8.43
C PHE A 52 -23.37 -14.59 -8.95
N VAL A 53 -22.20 -15.20 -9.18
CA VAL A 53 -20.97 -14.52 -9.63
C VAL A 53 -20.47 -15.13 -10.94
N LYS A 54 -20.69 -14.41 -12.05
CA LYS A 54 -20.31 -14.86 -13.41
C LYS A 54 -18.82 -15.19 -13.56
N LYS A 55 -17.93 -14.39 -12.95
CA LYS A 55 -16.47 -14.55 -13.04
C LYS A 55 -15.85 -14.50 -11.65
N PHE A 56 -15.09 -15.54 -11.30
CA PHE A 56 -14.34 -15.57 -10.05
C PHE A 56 -13.33 -14.41 -9.99
N GLN A 57 -13.36 -13.66 -8.89
CA GLN A 57 -12.37 -12.64 -8.57
C GLN A 57 -11.85 -12.89 -7.17
N ARG A 58 -10.55 -13.17 -7.06
CA ARG A 58 -9.88 -13.26 -5.75
C ARG A 58 -9.80 -11.86 -5.13
N ARG A 59 -10.09 -11.76 -3.83
CA ARG A 59 -9.83 -10.55 -3.03
C ARG A 59 -8.53 -10.69 -2.23
N ALA A 60 -8.02 -9.55 -1.75
CA ALA A 60 -6.84 -9.50 -0.89
C ALA A 60 -7.10 -10.25 0.44
N PRO A 61 -6.06 -10.81 1.10
CA PRO A 61 -6.20 -11.55 2.35
C PRO A 61 -6.99 -10.81 3.43
N LEU A 62 -6.74 -9.51 3.63
CA LEU A 62 -7.53 -8.65 4.53
C LEU A 62 -9.04 -8.73 4.26
N ILE A 63 -9.45 -8.60 3.00
CA ILE A 63 -10.86 -8.63 2.61
C ILE A 63 -11.44 -10.01 2.83
N ASN A 64 -10.73 -11.07 2.44
CA ASN A 64 -11.20 -12.43 2.64
C ASN A 64 -11.39 -12.75 4.12
N ARG A 65 -10.41 -12.42 4.98
CA ARG A 65 -10.50 -12.67 6.42
C ARG A 65 -11.64 -11.88 7.07
N GLY A 66 -11.86 -10.62 6.65
CA GLY A 66 -13.02 -9.84 7.09
C GLY A 66 -14.36 -10.42 6.67
N TYR A 67 -14.51 -10.86 5.41
CA TYR A 67 -15.75 -11.49 4.94
C TYR A 67 -15.95 -12.91 5.50
N TRP A 68 -14.87 -13.65 5.76
CA TRP A 68 -14.92 -14.92 6.48
C TRP A 68 -15.49 -14.73 7.88
N LEU A 69 -15.02 -13.72 8.60
CA LEU A 69 -15.52 -13.38 9.93
C LEU A 69 -16.99 -12.92 9.88
N ARG A 70 -17.39 -12.14 8.87
CA ARG A 70 -18.80 -11.75 8.69
C ARG A 70 -19.71 -12.97 8.49
N LEU A 71 -19.36 -13.86 7.56
CA LEU A 71 -20.10 -15.09 7.29
C LEU A 71 -20.18 -15.97 8.55
N ARG A 72 -19.05 -16.09 9.28
CA ARG A 72 -18.97 -16.86 10.53
C ARG A 72 -19.85 -16.25 11.63
N ALA A 73 -19.84 -14.92 11.79
CA ALA A 73 -20.61 -14.24 12.81
C ALA A 73 -22.12 -14.46 12.63
N ILE A 74 -22.62 -14.32 11.40
CA ILE A 74 -24.03 -14.59 11.05
C ILE A 74 -24.36 -16.08 11.26
N ASP A 75 -23.53 -17.00 10.74
CA ASP A 75 -23.73 -18.45 10.88
C ASP A 75 -23.83 -18.88 12.35
N VAL A 76 -23.00 -18.33 13.24
CA VAL A 76 -23.04 -18.64 14.68
C VAL A 76 -24.36 -18.21 15.32
N VAL A 77 -24.87 -17.01 15.00
CA VAL A 77 -26.16 -16.52 15.54
C VAL A 77 -27.33 -17.34 14.98
N VAL A 78 -27.32 -17.62 13.67
CA VAL A 78 -28.35 -18.44 13.03
C VAL A 78 -28.34 -19.85 13.60
N ARG A 79 -27.17 -20.49 13.73
CA ARG A 79 -27.04 -21.81 14.35
C ARG A 79 -27.54 -21.83 15.80
N GLN A 80 -27.25 -20.79 16.57
CA GLN A 80 -27.75 -20.67 17.95
C GLN A 80 -29.29 -20.66 17.96
N PHE A 81 -29.91 -19.84 17.12
CA PHE A 81 -31.37 -19.79 16.97
C PHE A 81 -31.94 -21.15 16.54
N LEU A 82 -31.31 -21.82 15.56
CA LEU A 82 -31.75 -23.13 15.06
C LEU A 82 -31.71 -24.21 16.15
N PHE A 83 -30.75 -24.14 17.07
CA PHE A 83 -30.58 -25.10 18.17
C PHE A 83 -31.62 -25.00 19.29
N GLU A 84 -32.25 -23.83 19.52
CA GLU A 84 -33.22 -23.66 20.62
C GLU A 84 -34.46 -24.60 20.52
N ASN A 85 -35.16 -24.86 21.62
CA ASN A 85 -36.24 -25.86 21.70
C ASN A 85 -37.34 -25.69 20.61
N ARG A 86 -37.80 -26.83 20.06
CA ARG A 86 -38.72 -26.95 18.90
C ARG A 86 -40.21 -26.77 19.23
N THR A 87 -40.58 -25.98 20.23
CA THR A 87 -41.98 -25.90 20.68
C THR A 87 -42.89 -25.10 19.76
N THR A 88 -42.32 -24.30 18.83
CA THR A 88 -43.04 -23.44 17.89
C THR A 88 -42.35 -23.42 16.53
N LYS A 89 -43.10 -23.21 15.44
CA LYS A 89 -42.54 -23.10 14.08
C LYS A 89 -41.49 -22.00 14.00
N LYS A 90 -40.31 -22.33 13.46
CA LYS A 90 -39.19 -21.40 13.31
C LYS A 90 -39.15 -20.78 11.92
N ILE A 91 -38.88 -19.48 11.88
CA ILE A 91 -38.75 -18.73 10.63
C ILE A 91 -37.48 -17.88 10.70
N VAL A 92 -36.61 -18.00 9.69
CA VAL A 92 -35.46 -17.11 9.50
C VAL A 92 -35.78 -16.15 8.36
N ILE A 93 -35.86 -14.85 8.66
CA ILE A 93 -36.22 -13.81 7.70
C ILE A 93 -34.97 -12.97 7.39
N ASN A 94 -34.45 -13.08 6.17
CA ASN A 94 -33.28 -12.35 5.71
C ASN A 94 -33.72 -11.04 5.02
N LEU A 95 -33.51 -9.92 5.70
CA LEU A 95 -33.96 -8.58 5.31
C LEU A 95 -32.89 -7.89 4.46
N GLY A 96 -33.23 -7.59 3.20
CA GLY A 96 -32.28 -7.09 2.20
C GLY A 96 -31.27 -8.19 1.85
N CYS A 97 -31.79 -9.36 1.50
CA CYS A 97 -30.99 -10.58 1.35
C CYS A 97 -30.02 -10.52 0.17
N GLY A 98 -30.19 -9.61 -0.79
CA GLY A 98 -29.38 -9.56 -1.99
C GLY A 98 -29.28 -10.93 -2.68
N SER A 99 -28.07 -11.30 -3.07
CA SER A 99 -27.76 -12.65 -3.56
C SER A 99 -27.14 -13.55 -2.49
N ASP A 100 -27.46 -13.32 -1.22
CA ASP A 100 -27.02 -14.18 -0.12
C ASP A 100 -27.54 -15.61 -0.30
N VAL A 101 -26.74 -16.57 0.15
CA VAL A 101 -27.00 -18.00 0.09
C VAL A 101 -27.18 -18.64 1.47
N LEU A 102 -27.43 -17.82 2.51
CA LEU A 102 -27.66 -18.26 3.89
C LEU A 102 -28.62 -19.46 4.03
N PRO A 103 -29.78 -19.55 3.32
CA PRO A 103 -30.66 -20.72 3.42
C PRO A 103 -29.94 -22.01 3.02
N TRP A 104 -29.25 -22.02 1.88
CA TRP A 104 -28.54 -23.19 1.38
C TRP A 104 -27.34 -23.56 2.24
N GLN A 105 -26.57 -22.58 2.71
CA GLN A 105 -25.46 -22.84 3.65
C GLN A 105 -25.96 -23.41 4.97
N SER A 106 -27.08 -22.91 5.48
CA SER A 106 -27.68 -23.40 6.73
C SER A 106 -28.14 -24.85 6.58
N HIS A 107 -28.78 -25.22 5.47
CA HIS A 107 -29.15 -26.62 5.19
C HIS A 107 -27.92 -27.52 5.01
N ALA A 108 -26.88 -27.06 4.31
CA ALA A 108 -25.67 -27.84 4.09
C ALA A 108 -24.89 -28.11 5.39
N ARG A 109 -24.78 -27.11 6.27
CA ARG A 109 -23.99 -27.20 7.52
C ARG A 109 -24.77 -27.76 8.70
N HIS A 110 -26.08 -27.50 8.76
CA HIS A 110 -26.92 -27.76 9.93
C HIS A 110 -28.20 -28.53 9.57
N ALA A 111 -28.14 -29.46 8.61
CA ALA A 111 -29.30 -30.17 8.04
C ALA A 111 -30.38 -30.58 9.06
N LEU A 112 -29.99 -31.33 10.10
CA LEU A 112 -30.89 -31.82 11.16
C LEU A 112 -31.61 -30.70 11.95
N LEU A 113 -31.01 -29.52 12.03
CA LEU A 113 -31.58 -28.36 12.72
C LEU A 113 -32.53 -27.55 11.81
N CYS A 114 -32.50 -27.79 10.49
CA CYS A 114 -33.26 -27.03 9.49
C CYS A 114 -34.52 -27.74 8.99
N ASP A 115 -34.83 -28.98 9.43
CA ASP A 115 -35.93 -29.80 8.87
C ASP A 115 -37.31 -29.14 8.95
N ASP A 116 -37.61 -28.38 10.02
CA ASP A 116 -38.89 -27.67 10.24
C ASP A 116 -38.69 -26.15 10.35
N VAL A 117 -37.83 -25.61 9.49
CA VAL A 117 -37.49 -24.19 9.46
C VAL A 117 -37.84 -23.61 8.10
N LEU A 118 -38.60 -22.51 8.11
CA LEU A 118 -38.88 -21.73 6.91
C LEU A 118 -37.85 -20.59 6.80
N PHE A 119 -37.07 -20.60 5.72
CA PHE A 119 -36.23 -19.46 5.34
C PHE A 119 -36.98 -18.52 4.41
N VAL A 120 -36.97 -17.23 4.69
CA VAL A 120 -37.63 -16.20 3.89
C VAL A 120 -36.61 -15.16 3.48
N ASP A 121 -36.37 -15.03 2.18
CA ASP A 121 -35.51 -14.00 1.60
C ASP A 121 -36.34 -12.82 1.10
N ILE A 122 -35.98 -11.61 1.53
CA ILE A 122 -36.70 -10.38 1.21
C ILE A 122 -35.73 -9.34 0.66
N ASP A 123 -36.05 -8.77 -0.50
CA ASP A 123 -35.33 -7.65 -1.10
C ASP A 123 -36.26 -6.91 -2.08
N TYR A 124 -35.74 -5.88 -2.76
CA TYR A 124 -36.48 -5.19 -3.82
C TYR A 124 -36.97 -6.17 -4.89
N PRO A 125 -38.18 -5.95 -5.45
CA PRO A 125 -38.78 -6.84 -6.45
C PRO A 125 -37.83 -7.22 -7.60
N ASP A 126 -37.15 -6.24 -8.20
CA ASP A 126 -36.21 -6.45 -9.30
C ASP A 126 -35.04 -7.39 -8.94
N LEU A 127 -34.53 -7.29 -7.71
CA LEU A 127 -33.43 -8.12 -7.24
C LEU A 127 -33.93 -9.55 -6.97
N MET A 128 -35.12 -9.67 -6.37
CA MET A 128 -35.72 -10.96 -6.09
C MET A 128 -36.15 -11.71 -7.36
N LEU A 129 -36.63 -11.02 -8.40
CA LEU A 129 -36.91 -11.63 -9.70
C LEU A 129 -35.64 -12.23 -10.34
N LYS A 130 -34.51 -11.51 -10.27
CA LYS A 130 -33.20 -12.03 -10.71
C LYS A 130 -32.76 -13.23 -9.89
N LYS A 131 -32.91 -13.17 -8.56
CA LYS A 131 -32.59 -14.29 -7.66
C LYS A 131 -33.46 -15.51 -7.96
N ARG A 132 -34.76 -15.31 -8.20
CA ARG A 132 -35.73 -16.37 -8.55
C ARG A 132 -35.30 -17.12 -9.81
N SER A 133 -34.97 -16.41 -10.89
CA SER A 133 -34.48 -17.03 -12.14
C SER A 133 -33.25 -17.90 -11.88
N ILE A 134 -32.24 -17.38 -11.17
CA ILE A 134 -31.03 -18.15 -10.84
C ILE A 134 -31.36 -19.41 -10.01
N VAL A 135 -32.23 -19.28 -8.99
CA VAL A 135 -32.63 -20.41 -8.13
C VAL A 135 -33.37 -21.49 -8.92
N LEU A 136 -34.29 -21.12 -9.81
CA LEU A 136 -35.06 -22.08 -10.61
C LEU A 136 -34.23 -22.77 -11.69
N GLU A 137 -33.28 -22.05 -12.30
CA GLU A 137 -32.40 -22.55 -13.36
C GLU A 137 -31.23 -23.39 -12.82
N THR A 138 -30.93 -23.31 -11.51
CA THR A 138 -29.79 -24.00 -10.90
C THR A 138 -30.26 -25.21 -10.08
N PRO A 139 -29.99 -26.46 -10.51
CA PRO A 139 -30.44 -27.66 -9.80
C PRO A 139 -30.04 -27.71 -8.31
N GLN A 140 -28.81 -27.30 -7.98
CA GLN A 140 -28.29 -27.28 -6.62
C GLN A 140 -28.99 -26.27 -5.71
N LEU A 141 -29.55 -25.18 -6.27
CA LEU A 141 -30.32 -24.21 -5.50
C LEU A 141 -31.79 -24.61 -5.41
N ARG A 142 -32.32 -25.28 -6.44
CA ARG A 142 -33.69 -25.79 -6.49
C ARG A 142 -33.97 -26.89 -5.47
N GLU A 143 -32.96 -27.63 -5.03
CA GLU A 143 -33.10 -28.75 -4.08
C GLU A 143 -33.87 -28.40 -2.79
N ILE A 144 -33.64 -27.21 -2.21
CA ILE A 144 -34.33 -26.76 -1.00
C ILE A 144 -35.86 -26.63 -1.20
N LEU A 145 -36.31 -26.37 -2.44
CA LEU A 145 -37.71 -26.16 -2.78
C LEU A 145 -38.56 -27.43 -2.70
N GLY A 146 -37.95 -28.61 -2.83
CA GLY A 146 -38.69 -29.87 -2.94
C GLY A 146 -39.52 -29.96 -4.23
N GLU A 147 -40.47 -30.90 -4.27
CA GLU A 147 -41.29 -31.17 -5.47
C GLU A 147 -42.51 -30.24 -5.60
N ASN A 148 -43.04 -29.73 -4.48
CA ASN A 148 -44.33 -29.03 -4.41
C ASN A 148 -44.20 -27.50 -4.22
N PHE A 149 -43.22 -26.86 -4.86
CA PHE A 149 -43.07 -25.41 -4.78
C PHE A 149 -44.02 -24.67 -5.74
N VAL A 150 -44.39 -23.45 -5.37
CA VAL A 150 -45.27 -22.56 -6.13
C VAL A 150 -44.47 -21.36 -6.62
N VAL A 151 -44.56 -21.07 -7.92
CA VAL A 151 -44.05 -19.86 -8.56
C VAL A 151 -45.23 -18.95 -8.85
N SER A 152 -45.13 -17.67 -8.50
CA SER A 152 -46.17 -16.71 -8.85
C SER A 152 -46.32 -16.57 -10.38
N GLN A 153 -47.56 -16.34 -10.82
CA GLN A 153 -47.91 -16.08 -12.22
C GLN A 153 -47.69 -14.61 -12.63
N SER A 154 -47.49 -13.70 -11.67
CA SER A 154 -47.29 -12.28 -11.89
C SER A 154 -46.00 -11.81 -11.23
N ASP A 155 -45.16 -11.11 -11.98
CA ASP A 155 -43.94 -10.49 -11.44
C ASP A 155 -44.24 -9.29 -10.53
N GLU A 156 -45.49 -8.84 -10.46
CA GLU A 156 -45.97 -7.80 -9.55
C GLU A 156 -46.42 -8.33 -8.17
N ASP A 157 -46.57 -9.65 -8.02
CA ASP A 157 -46.93 -10.26 -6.74
C ASP A 157 -45.79 -10.11 -5.72
N GLN A 158 -46.15 -9.97 -4.44
CA GLN A 158 -45.12 -9.87 -3.40
C GLN A 158 -44.43 -11.20 -3.15
N ILE A 159 -45.17 -12.31 -3.13
CA ILE A 159 -44.63 -13.66 -2.92
C ILE A 159 -44.30 -14.24 -4.29
N LEU A 160 -43.02 -14.25 -4.63
CA LEU A 160 -42.56 -14.60 -5.97
C LEU A 160 -42.29 -16.10 -6.13
N LEU A 161 -41.87 -16.76 -5.05
CA LEU A 161 -41.54 -18.18 -4.97
C LEU A 161 -41.81 -18.68 -3.54
N ARG A 162 -42.45 -19.83 -3.39
CA ARG A 162 -42.75 -20.44 -2.07
C ARG A 162 -42.65 -21.96 -2.10
N SER A 163 -42.02 -22.53 -1.09
CA SER A 163 -42.09 -23.94 -0.70
C SER A 163 -42.28 -24.06 0.81
N ASP A 164 -42.24 -25.28 1.34
CA ASP A 164 -42.31 -25.54 2.79
C ASP A 164 -41.08 -25.03 3.55
N ARG A 165 -39.91 -24.99 2.88
CA ARG A 165 -38.62 -24.66 3.50
C ARG A 165 -38.06 -23.30 3.07
N TYR A 166 -38.50 -22.75 1.94
CA TYR A 166 -37.97 -21.51 1.39
C TYR A 166 -39.02 -20.63 0.73
N CYS A 167 -38.93 -19.32 0.93
CA CYS A 167 -39.79 -18.34 0.29
C CYS A 167 -39.01 -17.09 -0.14
N GLN A 168 -39.41 -16.49 -1.26
CA GLN A 168 -38.90 -15.22 -1.78
C GLN A 168 -40.01 -14.18 -1.81
N ILE A 169 -39.73 -13.02 -1.21
CA ILE A 169 -40.65 -11.88 -1.19
C ILE A 169 -39.99 -10.67 -1.84
N GLY A 170 -40.60 -10.15 -2.92
CA GLY A 170 -40.27 -8.85 -3.50
C GLY A 170 -40.97 -7.73 -2.76
N CYS A 171 -40.28 -7.04 -1.84
CA CYS A 171 -40.86 -5.95 -1.06
C CYS A 171 -39.83 -4.89 -0.72
N ASP A 172 -40.24 -3.62 -0.85
CA ASP A 172 -39.53 -2.51 -0.23
C ASP A 172 -39.72 -2.58 1.30
N LEU A 173 -38.62 -2.67 2.04
CA LEU A 173 -38.64 -2.76 3.51
C LEU A 173 -39.19 -1.50 4.19
N ARG A 174 -39.34 -0.38 3.46
CA ARG A 174 -40.02 0.83 3.94
C ARG A 174 -41.54 0.62 4.06
N GLU A 175 -42.11 -0.35 3.33
CA GLU A 175 -43.55 -0.65 3.28
C GLU A 175 -43.96 -1.75 4.28
N ILE A 176 -43.74 -1.48 5.58
CA ILE A 176 -43.93 -2.45 6.68
C ILE A 176 -45.31 -3.14 6.66
N SER A 177 -46.39 -2.42 6.33
CA SER A 177 -47.74 -3.00 6.28
C SER A 177 -47.87 -4.09 5.23
N ARG A 178 -47.25 -3.91 4.06
CA ARG A 178 -47.27 -4.91 2.97
C ARG A 178 -46.36 -6.09 3.30
N LEU A 179 -45.18 -5.81 3.85
CA LEU A 179 -44.27 -6.83 4.35
C LEU A 179 -44.96 -7.74 5.38
N ARG A 180 -45.62 -7.13 6.38
CA ARG A 180 -46.39 -7.86 7.39
C ARG A 180 -47.49 -8.72 6.76
N HIS A 181 -48.27 -8.14 5.85
CA HIS A 181 -49.35 -8.87 5.19
C HIS A 181 -48.82 -10.12 4.47
N SER A 182 -47.77 -9.97 3.66
CA SER A 182 -47.14 -11.09 2.96
C SER A 182 -46.67 -12.19 3.92
N LEU A 183 -45.98 -11.83 5.00
CA LEU A 183 -45.47 -12.81 5.97
C LEU A 183 -46.59 -13.54 6.73
N GLU A 184 -47.66 -12.85 7.10
CA GLU A 184 -48.82 -13.46 7.78
C GLU A 184 -49.58 -14.45 6.87
N THR A 185 -49.52 -14.28 5.53
CA THR A 185 -50.06 -15.30 4.59
C THR A 185 -49.19 -16.57 4.50
N LEU A 186 -47.93 -16.50 4.92
CA LEU A 186 -47.05 -17.66 4.99
C LEU A 186 -47.26 -18.45 6.28
N SER A 187 -47.34 -17.74 7.41
CA SER A 187 -47.57 -18.30 8.74
C SER A 187 -48.09 -17.23 9.69
N PRO A 188 -49.05 -17.53 10.59
CA PRO A 188 -49.48 -16.60 11.64
C PRO A 188 -48.31 -16.25 12.56
N LEU A 189 -47.75 -15.06 12.38
CA LEU A 189 -46.46 -14.68 12.95
C LEU A 189 -46.47 -14.66 14.49
N ALA A 190 -47.64 -14.39 15.08
CA ALA A 190 -47.86 -14.42 16.54
C ALA A 190 -47.54 -15.78 17.18
N ASN A 191 -47.60 -16.88 16.43
CA ASN A 191 -47.37 -18.24 16.91
C ASN A 191 -45.99 -18.79 16.50
N CYS A 192 -45.12 -17.95 15.95
CA CYS A 192 -43.81 -18.35 15.43
C CYS A 192 -42.67 -17.85 16.32
N HIS A 193 -41.55 -18.56 16.26
CA HIS A 193 -40.25 -18.08 16.72
C HIS A 193 -39.48 -17.57 15.50
N VAL A 194 -39.22 -16.27 15.46
CA VAL A 194 -38.74 -15.59 14.25
C VAL A 194 -37.38 -14.97 14.50
N LEU A 195 -36.39 -15.29 13.67
CA LEU A 195 -35.12 -14.60 13.61
C LEU A 195 -35.09 -13.69 12.39
N PHE A 196 -35.05 -12.38 12.61
CA PHE A 196 -34.74 -11.43 11.56
C PHE A 196 -33.22 -11.29 11.41
N VAL A 197 -32.70 -11.36 10.19
CA VAL A 197 -31.29 -11.17 9.86
C VAL A 197 -31.18 -9.96 8.95
N ALA A 198 -30.37 -8.96 9.32
CA ALA A 198 -30.07 -7.81 8.50
C ALA A 198 -28.55 -7.63 8.42
N GLU A 199 -27.94 -8.12 7.34
CA GLU A 199 -26.49 -8.04 7.13
C GLU A 199 -26.14 -6.89 6.17
N VAL A 200 -25.75 -5.74 6.70
CA VAL A 200 -25.37 -4.52 5.96
C VAL A 200 -26.42 -4.15 4.90
N SER A 201 -27.69 -4.21 5.29
CA SER A 201 -28.84 -3.91 4.43
C SER A 201 -29.59 -2.67 4.90
N ILE A 202 -30.18 -2.71 6.09
CA ILE A 202 -31.01 -1.62 6.63
C ILE A 202 -30.22 -0.34 6.96
N THR A 203 -28.89 -0.40 6.98
CA THR A 203 -28.00 0.76 7.16
C THR A 203 -28.17 1.82 6.08
N TYR A 204 -28.57 1.44 4.86
CA TYR A 204 -28.79 2.36 3.73
C TYR A 204 -30.16 3.07 3.76
N MET A 205 -31.09 2.55 4.56
CA MET A 205 -32.42 3.15 4.75
C MET A 205 -32.29 4.42 5.59
N ASP A 206 -33.19 5.40 5.38
CA ASP A 206 -33.26 6.52 6.32
C ASP A 206 -33.54 5.96 7.72
N THR A 207 -32.85 6.49 8.73
CA THR A 207 -32.85 5.93 10.08
C THR A 207 -34.26 5.75 10.65
N LYS A 208 -35.20 6.64 10.30
CA LYS A 208 -36.62 6.54 10.69
C LYS A 208 -37.29 5.24 10.20
N PHE A 209 -36.97 4.78 8.98
CA PHE A 209 -37.56 3.58 8.41
C PHE A 209 -36.88 2.32 8.95
N ALA A 210 -35.56 2.36 9.14
CA ALA A 210 -34.84 1.27 9.79
C ALA A 210 -35.32 1.07 11.23
N ASP A 211 -35.48 2.16 12.00
CA ASP A 211 -36.00 2.12 13.37
C ASP A 211 -37.46 1.62 13.41
N ALA A 212 -38.30 2.04 12.47
CA ALA A 212 -39.68 1.55 12.36
C ALA A 212 -39.75 0.05 12.05
N LEU A 213 -38.87 -0.46 11.18
CA LEU A 213 -38.77 -1.88 10.85
C LEU A 213 -38.34 -2.71 12.07
N ILE A 214 -37.31 -2.28 12.79
CA ILE A 214 -36.85 -2.92 14.04
C ILE A 214 -37.96 -2.88 15.10
N HIS A 215 -38.67 -1.75 15.23
CA HIS A 215 -39.76 -1.65 16.18
C HIS A 215 -40.88 -2.63 15.87
N TRP A 216 -41.34 -2.67 14.62
CA TRP A 216 -42.37 -3.61 14.19
C TRP A 216 -41.93 -5.07 14.41
N SER A 217 -40.70 -5.42 14.08
CA SER A 217 -40.22 -6.81 14.25
C SER A 217 -40.23 -7.26 15.71
N SER A 218 -40.07 -6.35 16.68
CA SER A 218 -40.18 -6.67 18.12
C SER A 218 -41.59 -7.11 18.55
N SER A 219 -42.61 -6.72 17.78
CA SER A 219 -44.03 -7.00 18.07
C SER A 219 -44.52 -8.36 17.56
N VAL A 220 -43.64 -9.16 16.95
CA VAL A 220 -43.97 -10.41 16.27
C VAL A 220 -43.61 -11.62 17.12
N GLY A 221 -44.61 -12.40 17.55
CA GLY A 221 -44.41 -13.73 18.17
C GLY A 221 -43.29 -13.76 19.23
N LYS A 222 -42.43 -14.79 19.16
CA LYS A 222 -41.11 -14.78 19.82
C LYS A 222 -40.09 -14.23 18.81
N ALA A 223 -39.81 -12.93 18.86
CA ALA A 223 -38.90 -12.28 17.91
C ALA A 223 -37.46 -12.19 18.41
N GLU A 224 -36.53 -12.49 17.51
CA GLU A 224 -35.10 -12.24 17.62
C GLU A 224 -34.59 -11.43 16.44
N PHE A 225 -33.51 -10.69 16.63
CA PHE A 225 -32.91 -9.87 15.60
C PHE A 225 -31.39 -10.03 15.59
N CYS A 226 -30.84 -10.31 14.41
CA CYS A 226 -29.43 -10.38 14.11
C CYS A 226 -29.07 -9.21 13.18
N LEU A 227 -28.29 -8.25 13.66
CA LEU A 227 -27.87 -7.08 12.90
C LEU A 227 -26.35 -7.04 12.76
N LEU A 228 -25.85 -6.88 11.53
CA LEU A 228 -24.44 -6.62 11.24
C LEU A 228 -24.32 -5.35 10.40
N GLU A 229 -23.79 -4.26 10.96
CA GLU A 229 -23.59 -2.99 10.25
C GLU A 229 -22.38 -2.19 10.81
N GLN A 230 -22.16 -0.98 10.29
CA GLN A 230 -21.00 -0.13 10.60
C GLN A 230 -21.10 0.61 11.94
N LEU A 231 -19.95 1.04 12.48
CA LEU A 231 -19.78 1.94 13.63
C LEU A 231 -18.81 3.10 13.30
N LEU A 232 -18.84 4.13 14.13
CA LEU A 232 -17.85 5.22 14.18
C LEU A 232 -17.40 5.44 15.63
N PRO A 233 -16.69 4.48 16.26
CA PRO A 233 -16.39 4.52 17.69
C PRO A 233 -15.59 5.77 18.11
N HIS A 234 -14.80 6.35 17.21
CA HIS A 234 -14.01 7.58 17.43
C HIS A 234 -14.52 8.76 16.60
N GLY A 235 -15.80 8.72 16.19
CA GLY A 235 -16.40 9.74 15.35
C GLY A 235 -16.03 9.64 13.86
N PRO A 236 -16.66 10.48 13.02
CA PRO A 236 -16.51 10.43 11.57
C PRO A 236 -15.12 10.88 11.07
N ASP A 237 -14.38 11.64 11.89
CA ASP A 237 -13.08 12.20 11.52
C ASP A 237 -11.91 11.22 11.75
N HIS A 238 -12.16 10.08 12.40
CA HIS A 238 -11.14 9.03 12.51
C HIS A 238 -10.72 8.58 11.10
N PRO A 239 -9.42 8.42 10.80
CA PRO A 239 -8.95 8.12 9.45
C PRO A 239 -9.62 6.93 8.75
N PHE A 240 -9.95 5.87 9.48
CA PHE A 240 -10.69 4.73 8.93
C PHE A 240 -12.15 5.11 8.65
N ALA A 241 -12.82 5.73 9.62
CA ALA A 241 -14.20 6.20 9.51
C ALA A 241 -14.40 7.18 8.34
N ALA A 242 -13.57 8.20 8.25
CA ALA A 242 -13.61 9.22 7.19
C ALA A 242 -13.43 8.58 5.80
N THR A 243 -12.50 7.63 5.68
CA THR A 243 -12.24 6.92 4.42
C THR A 243 -13.41 6.02 4.04
N MET A 244 -14.00 5.32 5.02
CA MET A 244 -15.19 4.50 4.83
C MET A 244 -16.39 5.34 4.39
N LEU A 245 -16.68 6.46 5.06
CA LEU A 245 -17.79 7.36 4.71
C LEU A 245 -17.58 7.95 3.31
N SER A 246 -16.38 8.48 3.00
CA SER A 246 -16.05 9.01 1.67
C SER A 246 -16.24 7.98 0.56
N HIS A 247 -15.95 6.71 0.82
CA HIS A 247 -16.19 5.62 -0.13
C HIS A 247 -17.68 5.46 -0.44
N PHE A 248 -18.52 5.35 0.60
CA PHE A 248 -19.96 5.19 0.42
C PHE A 248 -20.63 6.44 -0.17
N ASP A 249 -20.13 7.64 0.15
CA ASP A 249 -20.60 8.89 -0.46
C ASP A 249 -20.30 8.93 -1.97
N LYS A 250 -19.11 8.49 -2.39
CA LYS A 250 -18.75 8.37 -3.82
C LYS A 250 -19.65 7.37 -4.56
N LEU A 251 -20.07 6.30 -3.89
CA LEU A 251 -21.04 5.33 -4.41
C LEU A 251 -22.49 5.83 -4.33
N LYS A 252 -22.73 6.98 -3.67
CA LYS A 252 -24.05 7.55 -3.36
C LYS A 252 -24.94 6.60 -2.55
N THR A 253 -24.33 5.78 -1.70
CA THR A 253 -25.01 4.81 -0.82
C THR A 253 -24.53 4.96 0.63
N PRO A 254 -24.68 6.15 1.25
CA PRO A 254 -24.17 6.40 2.60
C PRO A 254 -24.85 5.50 3.64
N PRO A 255 -24.11 4.94 4.62
CA PRO A 255 -24.71 4.31 5.80
C PRO A 255 -25.35 5.40 6.67
N LYS A 256 -26.68 5.44 6.74
CA LYS A 256 -27.41 6.57 7.33
C LYS A 256 -27.58 6.45 8.85
N SER A 257 -27.75 5.23 9.35
CA SER A 257 -27.98 4.98 10.79
C SER A 257 -26.74 5.25 11.65
N VAL A 258 -25.55 5.17 11.05
CA VAL A 258 -24.28 5.26 11.79
C VAL A 258 -24.05 6.64 12.43
N SER A 259 -24.60 7.72 11.86
CA SER A 259 -24.50 9.06 12.44
C SER A 259 -25.34 9.23 13.70
N LYS A 260 -26.47 8.51 13.82
CA LYS A 260 -27.34 8.53 15.01
C LYS A 260 -26.90 7.50 16.06
N TYR A 261 -26.39 6.35 15.60
CA TYR A 261 -25.98 5.23 16.45
C TYR A 261 -24.52 4.82 16.21
N PRO A 262 -23.54 5.70 16.50
CA PRO A 262 -22.13 5.48 16.13
C PRO A 262 -21.39 4.45 16.97
N THR A 263 -21.91 4.06 18.14
CA THR A 263 -21.21 3.20 19.11
C THR A 263 -22.05 2.01 19.54
N LEU A 264 -21.39 0.98 20.09
CA LEU A 264 -22.07 -0.20 20.64
C LEU A 264 -23.15 0.19 21.67
N ALA A 265 -22.84 1.09 22.61
CA ALA A 265 -23.78 1.57 23.61
C ALA A 265 -25.03 2.25 23.00
N LYS A 266 -24.84 3.00 21.92
CA LYS A 266 -25.95 3.64 21.19
C LYS A 266 -26.80 2.62 20.43
N GLN A 267 -26.21 1.55 19.90
CA GLN A 267 -26.97 0.45 19.29
C GLN A 267 -27.74 -0.37 20.33
N VAL A 268 -27.19 -0.60 21.54
CA VAL A 268 -27.95 -1.19 22.66
C VAL A 268 -29.14 -0.30 23.04
N SER A 269 -28.92 1.01 23.17
CA SER A 269 -29.98 1.97 23.47
C SER A 269 -31.06 1.99 22.39
N ARG A 270 -30.67 1.88 21.11
CA ARG A 270 -31.57 1.79 19.95
C ARG A 270 -32.50 0.58 20.08
N PHE A 271 -31.95 -0.62 20.23
CA PHE A 271 -32.75 -1.85 20.31
C PHE A 271 -33.64 -1.89 21.56
N THR A 272 -33.12 -1.41 22.70
CA THR A 272 -33.89 -1.30 23.95
C THR A 272 -35.11 -0.39 23.76
N GLY A 273 -34.90 0.79 23.18
CA GLY A 273 -35.97 1.75 22.91
C GLY A 273 -36.98 1.31 21.85
N LEU A 274 -36.65 0.28 21.05
CA LEU A 274 -37.50 -0.23 19.98
C LEU A 274 -38.20 -1.56 20.34
N GLY A 275 -38.09 -2.04 21.58
CA GLY A 275 -38.90 -3.16 22.10
C GLY A 275 -38.13 -4.46 22.33
N TYR A 276 -36.81 -4.50 22.16
CA TYR A 276 -35.99 -5.66 22.48
C TYR A 276 -35.43 -5.55 23.91
N THR A 277 -35.52 -6.63 24.68
CA THR A 277 -35.20 -6.61 26.12
C THR A 277 -33.88 -7.29 26.45
N ASN A 278 -33.48 -8.35 25.72
CA ASN A 278 -32.16 -8.96 25.87
C ASN A 278 -31.31 -8.64 24.64
N ILE A 279 -30.17 -7.99 24.83
CA ILE A 279 -29.30 -7.56 23.73
C ILE A 279 -27.88 -8.02 24.04
N ASN A 280 -27.32 -8.81 23.13
CA ASN A 280 -25.89 -9.11 23.10
C ASN A 280 -25.29 -8.46 21.86
N ILE A 281 -24.18 -7.75 22.02
CA ILE A 281 -23.52 -7.03 20.95
C ILE A 281 -22.00 -7.19 21.07
N TRP A 282 -21.33 -7.29 19.94
CA TRP A 282 -19.87 -7.33 19.84
C TRP A 282 -19.45 -6.50 18.64
N ASP A 283 -18.40 -5.69 18.77
CA ASP A 283 -17.65 -5.32 17.57
C ASP A 283 -17.02 -6.58 16.94
N LEU A 284 -16.67 -6.54 15.66
CA LEU A 284 -16.15 -7.74 14.99
C LEU A 284 -14.77 -8.15 15.53
N TRP A 285 -13.99 -7.26 16.15
CA TRP A 285 -12.75 -7.66 16.82
C TRP A 285 -13.01 -8.44 18.12
N GLU A 286 -14.03 -8.05 18.88
CA GLU A 286 -14.53 -8.80 20.04
C GLU A 286 -15.11 -10.15 19.61
N ALA A 287 -15.83 -10.20 18.49
CA ALA A 287 -16.29 -11.45 17.90
C ALA A 287 -15.10 -12.36 17.51
N TRP A 288 -14.10 -11.82 16.81
CA TRP A 288 -12.86 -12.53 16.48
C TRP A 288 -12.15 -13.09 17.72
N SER A 289 -12.15 -12.31 18.82
CA SER A 289 -11.48 -12.66 20.07
C SER A 289 -12.24 -13.67 20.93
N SER A 290 -13.53 -13.85 20.67
CA SER A 290 -14.41 -14.71 21.46
C SER A 290 -14.43 -16.14 20.93
N ALA A 291 -14.22 -17.10 21.84
CA ALA A 291 -14.39 -18.53 21.58
C ALA A 291 -15.81 -18.91 21.13
N LYS A 292 -16.81 -18.05 21.37
CA LYS A 292 -18.18 -18.22 20.86
C LYS A 292 -18.21 -18.23 19.33
N PHE A 293 -17.46 -17.32 18.71
CA PHE A 293 -17.49 -17.14 17.26
C PHE A 293 -16.31 -17.84 16.57
N VAL A 294 -15.12 -17.75 17.16
CA VAL A 294 -13.91 -18.33 16.59
C VAL A 294 -13.07 -18.96 17.71
N SER A 295 -12.75 -20.24 17.58
CA SER A 295 -11.80 -20.92 18.47
C SER A 295 -10.35 -20.52 18.17
N SER A 296 -9.43 -20.76 19.11
CA SER A 296 -8.00 -20.52 18.89
C SER A 296 -7.45 -21.36 17.73
N SER A 297 -7.89 -22.61 17.60
CA SER A 297 -7.53 -23.50 16.50
C SER A 297 -8.01 -23.00 15.15
N GLU A 298 -9.23 -22.46 15.07
CA GLU A 298 -9.76 -21.88 13.82
C GLU A 298 -8.97 -20.63 13.42
N ARG A 299 -8.68 -19.72 14.36
CA ARG A 299 -7.85 -18.53 14.09
C ARG A 299 -6.47 -18.92 13.54
N ALA A 300 -5.80 -19.85 14.20
CA ALA A 300 -4.48 -20.33 13.79
C ALA A 300 -4.53 -21.03 12.42
N ALA A 301 -5.58 -21.79 12.13
CA ALA A 301 -5.73 -22.48 10.85
C ALA A 301 -5.86 -21.51 9.66
N LEU A 302 -6.40 -20.30 9.84
CA LEU A 302 -6.53 -19.32 8.76
C LEU A 302 -5.19 -18.84 8.20
N ASP A 303 -4.11 -18.88 8.99
CA ASP A 303 -2.77 -18.50 8.54
C ASP A 303 -2.17 -19.53 7.56
N ASN A 304 -2.72 -20.75 7.50
CA ASN A 304 -2.32 -21.77 6.54
C ASN A 304 -3.07 -21.67 5.20
N ILE A 305 -4.16 -20.90 5.14
CA ILE A 305 -4.97 -20.73 3.91
C ILE A 305 -4.31 -19.70 3.00
N GLU A 306 -3.93 -18.55 3.55
CA GLU A 306 -3.17 -17.54 2.81
C GLU A 306 -2.26 -16.70 3.72
N PRO A 307 -1.09 -16.25 3.22
CA PRO A 307 -0.17 -15.42 4.00
C PRO A 307 -0.82 -14.09 4.41
N PHE A 308 -0.76 -13.76 5.70
CA PHE A 308 -1.43 -12.58 6.26
C PHE A 308 -0.52 -11.76 7.20
N ASP A 309 -0.51 -10.44 6.99
CA ASP A 309 0.21 -9.47 7.83
C ASP A 309 -0.43 -8.07 7.89
N GLU A 310 -1.73 -7.99 7.60
CA GLU A 310 -2.52 -6.73 7.60
C GLU A 310 -3.31 -6.61 8.91
N TRP A 311 -2.69 -6.94 10.04
CA TRP A 311 -3.36 -7.07 11.34
C TRP A 311 -3.91 -5.73 11.86
N GLU A 312 -3.19 -4.62 11.70
CA GLU A 312 -3.72 -3.30 12.09
C GLU A 312 -5.00 -2.96 11.33
N GLU A 313 -5.03 -3.25 10.03
CA GLU A 313 -6.20 -3.03 9.17
C GLU A 313 -7.38 -3.90 9.59
N PHE A 314 -7.10 -5.15 9.95
CA PHE A 314 -8.14 -6.11 10.33
C PHE A 314 -8.75 -5.76 11.69
N VAL A 315 -7.94 -5.30 12.65
CA VAL A 315 -8.45 -4.76 13.92
C VAL A 315 -9.28 -3.50 13.65
N LEU A 316 -8.79 -2.56 12.84
CA LEU A 316 -9.54 -1.33 12.51
C LEU A 316 -10.88 -1.64 11.85
N PHE A 317 -10.91 -2.54 10.86
CA PHE A 317 -12.15 -3.06 10.29
C PHE A 317 -13.05 -3.67 11.38
N GLY A 318 -12.46 -4.51 12.23
CA GLY A 318 -13.14 -5.17 13.33
C GLY A 318 -13.83 -4.20 14.30
N ARG A 319 -13.21 -3.06 14.57
CA ARG A 319 -13.76 -2.01 15.46
C ARG A 319 -14.83 -1.11 14.82
N HIS A 320 -14.93 -1.12 13.49
CA HIS A 320 -15.88 -0.28 12.74
C HIS A 320 -17.08 -1.08 12.19
N TYR A 321 -17.22 -2.33 12.60
CA TYR A 321 -18.37 -3.18 12.31
C TYR A 321 -18.76 -3.94 13.57
N PHE A 322 -20.04 -4.24 13.71
CA PHE A 322 -20.53 -5.02 14.85
C PHE A 322 -21.48 -6.12 14.42
N ILE A 323 -21.67 -7.10 15.31
CA ILE A 323 -22.73 -8.09 15.26
C ILE A 323 -23.57 -7.96 16.54
N LEU A 324 -24.89 -7.86 16.39
CA LEU A 324 -25.86 -7.77 17.46
C LEU A 324 -26.85 -8.93 17.36
N HIS A 325 -27.16 -9.55 18.49
CA HIS A 325 -28.23 -10.52 18.66
C HIS A 325 -29.15 -10.05 19.78
N ALA A 326 -30.41 -9.76 19.45
CA ALA A 326 -31.41 -9.28 20.40
C ALA A 326 -32.66 -10.17 20.42
N SER A 327 -33.34 -10.26 21.57
CA SER A 327 -34.64 -10.95 21.71
C SER A 327 -35.69 -10.06 22.40
N ALA A 328 -36.92 -10.14 21.90
CA ALA A 328 -38.09 -9.48 22.47
C ALA A 328 -38.82 -10.48 23.38
N THR A 329 -38.50 -10.49 24.67
CA THR A 329 -39.22 -11.32 25.65
C THR A 329 -40.56 -10.66 26.02
N HIS A 330 -41.68 -11.31 25.68
CA HIS A 330 -43.04 -10.84 26.00
C HIS A 330 -43.65 -11.47 27.28
N GLN A 331 -42.95 -12.40 27.93
CA GLN A 331 -43.43 -13.07 29.15
C GLN A 331 -42.69 -12.60 30.40
N GLN A 332 -43.45 -12.39 31.47
CA GLN A 332 -43.04 -11.97 32.82
C GLN A 332 -42.16 -12.99 33.56
N GLU A 333 -41.17 -13.60 32.91
CA GLU A 333 -40.08 -14.21 33.65
C GLU A 333 -39.13 -13.09 34.08
N LYS A 334 -39.40 -12.52 35.26
CA LYS A 334 -38.43 -11.73 36.02
C LYS A 334 -37.26 -12.64 36.43
N ILE A 335 -36.44 -13.03 35.48
CA ILE A 335 -35.06 -13.38 35.79
C ILE A 335 -34.33 -12.04 35.78
N PRO A 336 -33.71 -11.60 36.89
CA PRO A 336 -32.88 -10.40 36.88
C PRO A 336 -31.61 -10.71 36.10
N PHE A 337 -31.69 -10.67 34.77
CA PHE A 337 -30.53 -10.72 33.91
C PHE A 337 -30.13 -9.29 33.60
N SER A 338 -29.07 -8.84 34.25
CA SER A 338 -28.31 -7.68 33.82
C SER A 338 -27.97 -7.86 32.33
N PRO A 339 -28.18 -6.86 31.45
CA PRO A 339 -27.56 -6.91 30.13
C PRO A 339 -26.09 -7.23 30.35
N LYS A 340 -25.57 -8.31 29.76
CA LYS A 340 -24.12 -8.61 29.79
C LYS A 340 -23.42 -7.64 28.84
N TYR A 341 -23.56 -6.35 29.12
CA TYR A 341 -22.72 -5.30 28.59
C TYR A 341 -21.47 -5.28 29.46
N ASN A 342 -20.55 -6.22 29.21
CA ASN A 342 -19.27 -6.32 29.91
C ASN A 342 -18.24 -5.31 29.37
N HIS A 343 -18.67 -4.08 29.07
CA HIS A 343 -17.72 -2.99 28.95
C HIS A 343 -17.58 -2.38 30.34
N LYS A 344 -16.45 -2.64 31.01
CA LYS A 344 -16.00 -1.76 32.09
C LYS A 344 -15.88 -0.37 31.49
N GLU A 345 -16.72 0.58 31.94
CA GLU A 345 -16.41 1.98 31.74
C GLU A 345 -15.03 2.24 32.37
N PRO A 346 -14.09 2.88 31.66
CA PRO A 346 -12.73 3.04 32.16
C PRO A 346 -12.73 3.84 33.47
N CYS A 347 -11.85 3.43 34.39
CA CYS A 347 -11.59 4.14 35.63
C CYS A 347 -11.20 5.60 35.31
N GLU A 348 -11.97 6.57 35.82
CA GLU A 348 -11.81 8.02 35.57
C GLU A 348 -10.48 8.62 36.06
N LYS A 349 -9.59 7.83 36.67
CA LYS A 349 -8.29 8.27 37.15
C LYS A 349 -7.19 8.06 36.11
N GLU A 350 -7.34 8.63 34.91
CA GLU A 350 -6.27 8.62 33.90
C GLU A 350 -5.23 9.70 34.19
N SER A 351 -3.95 9.30 34.35
CA SER A 351 -2.84 10.25 34.40
C SER A 351 -2.55 10.77 33.00
N ILE A 352 -2.82 12.05 32.77
CA ILE A 352 -2.59 12.75 31.50
C ILE A 352 -1.28 13.55 31.56
N PHE A 353 -0.50 13.56 30.47
CA PHE A 353 0.64 14.47 30.32
C PHE A 353 0.43 15.50 29.19
N PRO A 354 0.88 16.76 29.36
CA PRO A 354 0.70 17.82 28.38
C PRO A 354 1.73 17.74 27.25
N VAL A 355 1.29 18.01 26.02
CA VAL A 355 2.14 18.01 24.82
C VAL A 355 1.77 19.17 23.91
N SER A 356 2.77 19.81 23.32
CA SER A 356 2.59 20.73 22.19
C SER A 356 2.89 20.01 20.88
N MET A 357 2.00 20.14 19.90
CA MET A 357 2.13 19.50 18.59
C MET A 357 2.19 20.54 17.48
N VAL A 358 3.17 20.40 16.59
CA VAL A 358 3.29 21.17 15.36
C VAL A 358 3.18 20.22 14.18
N LYS A 359 2.25 20.50 13.26
CA LYS A 359 2.19 19.86 11.95
C LYS A 359 2.90 20.76 10.95
N HIS A 360 3.92 20.22 10.29
CA HIS A 360 4.64 20.90 9.22
C HIS A 360 3.97 20.54 7.89
N ASP A 361 3.45 21.54 7.18
CA ASP A 361 2.81 21.36 5.87
C ASP A 361 3.90 21.23 4.80
N VAL A 362 4.35 19.99 4.60
CA VAL A 362 5.41 19.66 3.66
C VAL A 362 4.89 18.61 2.68
N GLN A 363 5.23 18.75 1.40
CA GLN A 363 4.85 17.77 0.39
C GLN A 363 5.71 16.50 0.57
N THR A 364 5.22 15.51 1.30
CA THR A 364 5.93 14.26 1.56
C THR A 364 5.50 13.14 0.63
N SER A 365 6.35 12.12 0.52
CA SER A 365 5.94 10.86 -0.09
C SER A 365 4.90 10.14 0.79
N LYS A 366 4.15 9.23 0.16
CA LYS A 366 3.19 8.34 0.83
C LYS A 366 3.92 7.06 1.22
N ARG A 367 4.18 6.86 2.51
CA ARG A 367 5.02 5.75 3.00
C ARG A 367 4.56 5.25 4.36
N ARG A 368 4.56 3.93 4.54
CA ARG A 368 4.28 3.24 5.81
C ARG A 368 5.08 1.94 5.95
N PHE A 369 5.23 1.43 7.16
CA PHE A 369 6.01 0.23 7.52
C PHE A 369 7.49 0.30 7.09
N GLY A 370 8.01 1.51 6.88
CA GLY A 370 9.44 1.79 6.82
C GLY A 370 9.99 2.08 8.22
N ASP A 371 11.22 2.56 8.27
CA ASP A 371 11.80 3.10 9.51
C ASP A 371 12.59 4.36 9.22
N VAL A 372 13.01 5.06 10.26
CA VAL A 372 13.76 6.31 10.15
C VAL A 372 15.17 6.15 10.71
N LEU A 373 16.13 6.77 10.04
CA LEU A 373 17.51 6.88 10.53
C LEU A 373 17.90 8.34 10.72
N ALA A 374 18.74 8.59 11.73
CA ALA A 374 19.31 9.90 12.00
C ALA A 374 20.68 10.03 11.32
N ILE A 375 20.90 11.12 10.60
CA ILE A 375 22.20 11.48 10.04
C ILE A 375 22.58 12.87 10.55
N THR A 376 23.87 13.05 10.81
CA THR A 376 24.46 14.35 11.13
C THR A 376 25.57 14.63 10.13
N ASP A 377 25.61 15.85 9.60
CA ASP A 377 26.71 16.29 8.74
C ASP A 377 27.94 16.71 9.57
N PRO A 378 29.09 17.01 8.93
CA PRO A 378 30.27 17.52 9.64
C PRO A 378 30.08 18.88 10.33
N THR A 379 29.01 19.63 10.00
CA THR A 379 28.69 20.93 10.60
C THR A 379 27.78 20.81 11.83
N GLY A 380 27.32 19.60 12.16
CA GLY A 380 26.37 19.34 13.24
C GLY A 380 24.90 19.52 12.85
N ALA A 381 24.60 19.72 11.56
CA ALA A 381 23.23 19.73 11.04
C ALA A 381 22.63 18.32 11.11
N ALA A 382 21.38 18.22 11.54
CA ALA A 382 20.71 16.94 11.79
C ALA A 382 19.60 16.67 10.78
N TYR A 383 19.51 15.43 10.34
CA TYR A 383 18.60 14.97 9.30
C TYR A 383 17.88 13.69 9.71
N ALA A 384 16.62 13.59 9.33
CA ALA A 384 15.85 12.36 9.39
C ALA A 384 15.73 11.78 7.98
N VAL A 385 16.02 10.48 7.83
CA VAL A 385 15.91 9.78 6.55
C VAL A 385 14.93 8.63 6.71
N HIS A 386 13.73 8.77 6.13
CA HIS A 386 12.68 7.74 6.17
C HIS A 386 12.91 6.77 5.01
N ILE A 387 13.28 5.53 5.33
CA ILE A 387 13.81 4.56 4.37
C ILE A 387 12.86 3.36 4.19
N MET A 388 12.74 2.91 2.93
CA MET A 388 11.98 1.72 2.54
C MET A 388 10.52 1.71 3.03
N GLY A 389 9.90 0.55 3.22
CA GLY A 389 8.48 0.43 3.55
C GLY A 389 7.60 0.23 2.31
N LEU A 390 6.34 0.62 2.43
CA LEU A 390 5.28 0.46 1.43
C LEU A 390 4.73 1.83 1.06
N GLY A 391 4.74 2.15 -0.23
CA GLY A 391 4.10 3.33 -0.80
C GLY A 391 2.96 2.96 -1.75
N THR A 392 2.60 3.85 -2.66
CA THR A 392 1.40 3.69 -3.50
C THR A 392 1.54 2.64 -4.60
N ALA A 393 2.76 2.37 -5.06
CA ALA A 393 3.04 1.44 -6.15
C ALA A 393 3.61 0.09 -5.68
N GLY A 394 3.83 -0.08 -4.37
CA GLY A 394 4.46 -1.26 -3.80
C GLY A 394 5.53 -0.89 -2.77
N ARG A 395 6.52 -1.78 -2.61
CA ARG A 395 7.64 -1.52 -1.70
C ARG A 395 8.50 -0.38 -2.22
N GLU A 396 8.83 0.55 -1.35
CA GLU A 396 9.64 1.71 -1.71
C GLU A 396 11.11 1.34 -1.82
N GLU A 397 11.70 1.74 -2.94
CA GLU A 397 13.13 1.64 -3.24
C GLU A 397 13.85 2.98 -3.06
N SER A 398 13.21 3.92 -2.36
CA SER A 398 13.72 5.26 -2.10
C SER A 398 13.83 5.53 -0.60
N HIS A 399 14.54 6.60 -0.24
CA HIS A 399 14.46 7.24 1.06
C HIS A 399 14.08 8.72 0.92
N ASP A 400 13.30 9.19 1.88
CA ASP A 400 12.89 10.60 1.97
C ASP A 400 13.76 11.30 3.02
N ILE A 401 14.30 12.46 2.67
CA ILE A 401 15.26 13.19 3.50
C ILE A 401 14.60 14.45 4.04
N TYR A 402 14.70 14.63 5.35
CA TYR A 402 14.17 15.78 6.07
C TYR A 402 15.31 16.45 6.84
N SER A 403 15.52 17.76 6.63
CA SER A 403 16.31 18.57 7.55
C SER A 403 15.51 18.78 8.82
N LEU A 404 16.14 18.56 9.97
CA LEU A 404 15.53 18.77 11.28
C LEU A 404 15.76 20.18 11.80
N ASP A 405 16.74 20.90 11.28
CA ASP A 405 17.16 22.26 11.67
C ASP A 405 16.75 23.36 10.67
N GLY A 406 16.08 22.99 9.58
CA GLY A 406 15.52 23.90 8.57
C GLY A 406 16.51 24.35 7.50
N LYS A 407 17.74 23.84 7.54
CA LYS A 407 18.76 24.07 6.52
C LYS A 407 18.39 23.38 5.20
N MET A 408 18.85 23.95 4.09
CA MET A 408 18.58 23.43 2.74
C MET A 408 19.70 22.54 2.20
N ASP A 409 20.81 22.43 2.92
CA ASP A 409 21.96 21.64 2.51
C ASP A 409 21.63 20.15 2.53
N MET A 410 21.96 19.46 1.44
CA MET A 410 21.73 18.02 1.31
C MET A 410 22.78 17.23 2.10
N PRO A 411 22.38 16.29 2.96
CA PRO A 411 23.33 15.43 3.65
C PRO A 411 23.91 14.39 2.69
N ILE A 412 25.09 13.86 3.03
CA ILE A 412 25.61 12.65 2.39
C ILE A 412 24.76 11.49 2.87
N VAL A 413 24.06 10.84 1.94
CA VAL A 413 23.19 9.69 2.16
C VAL A 413 23.61 8.54 1.24
N PRO A 414 23.44 7.28 1.68
CA PRO A 414 23.85 6.15 0.87
C PRO A 414 22.91 5.99 -0.34
N ILE A 415 23.47 5.99 -1.55
CA ILE A 415 22.73 5.71 -2.81
C ILE A 415 22.68 4.22 -3.15
N THR A 416 23.46 3.39 -2.45
CA THR A 416 23.44 1.94 -2.55
C THR A 416 23.17 1.31 -1.19
N GLY A 417 22.51 0.16 -1.17
CA GLY A 417 22.15 -0.46 0.10
C GLY A 417 21.26 -1.69 0.01
N PRO A 418 20.55 -2.03 1.11
CA PRO A 418 19.71 -3.21 1.16
C PRO A 418 18.58 -3.18 0.14
N PRO A 419 18.09 -4.34 -0.34
CA PRO A 419 16.94 -4.39 -1.22
C PRO A 419 15.64 -3.91 -0.55
N PRO A 420 14.65 -3.41 -1.35
CA PRO A 420 13.38 -2.89 -0.85
C PRO A 420 12.60 -3.89 0.01
N ARG A 421 12.23 -3.46 1.22
CA ARG A 421 11.55 -4.29 2.24
C ARG A 421 10.63 -3.45 3.13
N MET A 422 9.81 -4.11 3.94
CA MET A 422 8.95 -3.46 4.94
C MET A 422 8.94 -4.28 6.24
N CYS A 423 8.47 -3.67 7.34
CA CYS A 423 8.42 -4.29 8.67
C CYS A 423 9.79 -4.79 9.17
N HIS A 424 10.87 -4.13 8.75
CA HIS A 424 12.21 -4.25 9.33
C HIS A 424 12.32 -3.30 10.53
N SER A 425 13.43 -3.38 11.26
CA SER A 425 13.78 -2.40 12.29
C SER A 425 15.08 -1.69 11.94
N ILE A 426 15.19 -0.42 12.32
CA ILE A 426 16.46 0.31 12.39
C ILE A 426 16.75 0.67 13.84
N THR A 427 17.96 0.37 14.31
CA THR A 427 18.41 0.63 15.68
C THR A 427 19.72 1.40 15.67
N ASP A 428 19.78 2.54 16.35
CA ASP A 428 21.02 3.31 16.51
C ASP A 428 21.95 2.60 17.52
N LEU A 429 23.15 2.19 17.10
CA LEU A 429 24.17 1.57 17.94
C LEU A 429 25.17 2.59 18.53
N GLY A 430 24.92 3.88 18.40
CA GLY A 430 25.86 4.94 18.76
C GLY A 430 27.00 5.02 17.75
N ASP A 431 28.23 4.92 18.25
CA ASP A 431 29.46 5.03 17.45
C ASP A 431 29.62 3.92 16.40
N TYR A 432 28.89 2.82 16.57
CA TYR A 432 28.91 1.68 15.64
C TYR A 432 27.91 1.81 14.48
N GLY A 433 27.18 2.93 14.37
CA GLY A 433 26.30 3.22 13.24
C GLY A 433 24.84 2.78 13.44
N MET A 434 24.09 2.65 12.33
CA MET A 434 22.67 2.27 12.36
C MET A 434 22.50 0.84 11.87
N LEU A 435 21.89 -0.03 12.69
CA LEU A 435 21.65 -1.43 12.35
C LEU A 435 20.26 -1.60 11.74
N LEU A 436 20.19 -2.05 10.49
CA LEU A 436 18.97 -2.55 9.86
C LEU A 436 18.88 -4.06 10.01
N VAL A 437 17.72 -4.55 10.46
CA VAL A 437 17.51 -5.99 10.72
C VAL A 437 16.27 -6.52 10.03
N GLY A 438 16.46 -7.59 9.25
CA GLY A 438 15.40 -8.44 8.72
C GLY A 438 14.37 -7.70 7.87
N GLY A 439 13.10 -7.93 8.17
CA GLY A 439 11.95 -7.44 7.42
C GLY A 439 11.42 -8.45 6.41
N ARG A 440 10.54 -8.01 5.52
CA ARG A 440 9.93 -8.90 4.52
C ARG A 440 9.70 -8.20 3.19
N THR A 441 9.64 -9.01 2.12
CA THR A 441 9.15 -8.56 0.80
C THR A 441 7.67 -8.90 0.61
N SER A 442 7.23 -10.05 1.11
CA SER A 442 5.82 -10.44 1.24
C SER A 442 5.65 -11.21 2.56
N PRO A 443 4.43 -11.40 3.10
CA PRO A 443 4.24 -12.20 4.32
C PRO A 443 4.75 -13.65 4.21
N ALA A 444 5.00 -14.14 2.99
CA ALA A 444 5.61 -15.45 2.74
C ALA A 444 7.11 -15.43 2.46
N ASN A 445 7.73 -14.25 2.35
CA ASN A 445 9.15 -14.10 2.06
C ASN A 445 9.79 -13.13 3.06
N THR A 446 10.17 -13.70 4.20
CA THR A 446 10.88 -13.07 5.30
C THR A 446 12.38 -13.02 5.03
N LEU A 447 13.05 -12.00 5.58
CA LEU A 447 14.48 -11.73 5.38
C LEU A 447 15.26 -11.92 6.69
N SER A 448 16.47 -12.48 6.59
CA SER A 448 17.42 -12.62 7.71
C SER A 448 18.63 -11.70 7.58
N ASP A 449 18.85 -11.10 6.41
CA ASP A 449 20.01 -10.26 6.16
C ASP A 449 19.96 -8.98 7.01
N CYS A 450 21.12 -8.58 7.51
CA CYS A 450 21.31 -7.42 8.37
C CYS A 450 22.36 -6.50 7.75
N TRP A 451 22.22 -5.21 7.97
CA TRP A 451 23.10 -4.19 7.41
C TRP A 451 23.44 -3.15 8.47
N VAL A 452 24.66 -2.63 8.42
CA VAL A 452 25.09 -1.50 9.24
C VAL A 452 25.36 -0.30 8.33
N LEU A 453 24.74 0.83 8.63
CA LEU A 453 25.07 2.11 8.04
C LEU A 453 26.16 2.76 8.89
N HIS A 454 27.36 2.89 8.32
CA HIS A 454 28.45 3.61 8.98
C HIS A 454 28.22 5.12 8.86
N LYS A 455 28.19 5.80 10.01
CA LYS A 455 28.13 7.26 10.11
C LYS A 455 29.52 7.84 9.75
N GLY A 456 29.56 8.94 8.99
CA GLY A 456 30.81 9.60 8.60
C GLY A 456 30.87 10.00 7.11
N PRO A 457 32.02 10.50 6.61
CA PRO A 457 32.14 11.14 5.30
C PRO A 457 31.74 10.27 4.11
N LEU A 458 31.90 8.94 4.22
CA LEU A 458 31.58 7.98 3.17
C LEU A 458 30.15 7.43 3.25
N CYS A 459 29.40 7.72 4.33
CA CYS A 459 28.05 7.24 4.67
C CYS A 459 27.55 6.06 3.82
N LYS A 460 27.91 4.83 4.20
CA LYS A 460 27.68 3.62 3.39
C LYS A 460 27.03 2.48 4.16
N TRP A 461 26.14 1.76 3.49
CA TRP A 461 25.59 0.50 3.97
C TRP A 461 26.60 -0.64 3.76
N VAL A 462 26.84 -1.44 4.79
CA VAL A 462 27.70 -2.63 4.74
C VAL A 462 26.90 -3.83 5.27
N PRO A 463 26.87 -4.97 4.56
CA PRO A 463 26.29 -6.20 5.10
C PRO A 463 27.00 -6.61 6.40
N THR A 464 26.24 -7.05 7.40
CA THR A 464 26.78 -7.62 8.65
C THR A 464 26.27 -9.04 8.86
N SER A 465 26.58 -9.67 9.99
CA SER A 465 26.10 -10.99 10.35
C SER A 465 24.58 -11.06 10.25
N SER A 466 24.06 -11.97 9.42
CA SER A 466 22.62 -12.23 9.30
C SER A 466 22.05 -12.79 10.60
N LEU A 467 20.76 -12.55 10.84
CA LEU A 467 20.04 -13.23 11.90
C LEU A 467 20.08 -14.75 11.71
N PRO A 468 20.14 -15.54 12.80
CA PRO A 468 20.07 -17.01 12.71
C PRO A 468 18.79 -17.53 12.05
N ILE A 469 17.69 -16.79 12.17
CA ILE A 469 16.41 -17.06 11.53
C ILE A 469 15.88 -15.77 10.87
N PRO A 470 15.14 -15.85 9.75
CA PRO A 470 14.54 -14.67 9.14
C PRO A 470 13.42 -14.13 10.05
N LEU A 471 13.35 -12.80 10.23
CA LEU A 471 12.35 -12.15 11.10
C LEU A 471 11.77 -10.90 10.46
N PHE A 472 10.47 -10.67 10.66
CA PHE A 472 9.81 -9.39 10.42
C PHE A 472 8.82 -9.08 11.54
N ARG A 473 8.52 -7.78 11.77
CA ARG A 473 7.73 -7.31 12.92
C ARG A 473 8.25 -7.80 14.28
N HIS A 474 9.54 -8.08 14.38
CA HIS A 474 10.20 -8.29 15.67
C HIS A 474 10.27 -6.97 16.44
N ALA A 475 10.27 -7.04 17.77
CA ALA A 475 10.54 -5.88 18.59
C ALA A 475 12.05 -5.66 18.66
N ALA A 476 12.52 -4.41 18.56
CA ALA A 476 13.94 -4.08 18.56
C ALA A 476 14.21 -2.82 19.36
N ILE A 477 15.22 -2.86 20.24
CA ILE A 477 15.70 -1.69 20.98
C ILE A 477 17.22 -1.68 21.07
N ARG A 478 17.79 -0.49 21.22
CA ARG A 478 19.16 -0.33 21.73
C ARG A 478 19.12 -0.54 23.24
N LEU A 479 19.99 -1.38 23.78
CA LEU A 479 20.15 -1.56 25.22
C LEU A 479 20.76 -0.29 25.83
N ARG A 480 20.06 0.31 26.80
CA ARG A 480 20.38 1.62 27.37
C ARG A 480 21.83 1.68 27.86
N GLY A 481 22.56 2.73 27.49
CA GLY A 481 23.95 2.94 27.90
C GLY A 481 24.98 2.05 27.18
N SER A 482 24.59 1.26 26.18
CA SER A 482 25.51 0.37 25.44
C SER A 482 25.43 0.58 23.93
N SER A 483 26.21 -0.17 23.14
CA SER A 483 26.09 -0.27 21.68
C SER A 483 25.52 -1.61 21.22
N LEU A 484 24.73 -2.24 22.08
CA LEU A 484 24.08 -3.52 21.82
C LEU A 484 22.62 -3.31 21.41
N ALA A 485 22.12 -4.17 20.52
CA ALA A 485 20.69 -4.22 20.19
C ALA A 485 20.07 -5.52 20.69
N LEU A 486 18.88 -5.44 21.28
CA LEU A 486 18.06 -6.58 21.66
C LEU A 486 16.90 -6.72 20.67
N ILE A 487 16.70 -7.94 20.18
CA ILE A 487 15.56 -8.34 19.37
C ILE A 487 14.75 -9.40 20.09
N VAL A 488 13.42 -9.26 20.08
CA VAL A 488 12.48 -10.20 20.69
C VAL A 488 11.37 -10.56 19.70
N GLY A 489 11.18 -11.87 19.50
CA GLY A 489 10.07 -12.43 18.72
C GLY A 489 10.08 -12.05 17.24
N GLY A 490 8.90 -11.92 16.65
CA GLY A 490 8.71 -11.65 15.23
C GLY A 490 8.24 -12.88 14.44
N LYS A 491 7.72 -12.65 13.23
CA LYS A 491 7.29 -13.75 12.34
C LYS A 491 8.47 -14.26 11.52
N THR A 492 8.60 -15.57 11.44
CA THR A 492 9.61 -16.24 10.59
C THR A 492 9.07 -16.59 9.22
N GLY A 493 7.74 -16.66 9.08
CA GLY A 493 7.05 -16.94 7.82
C GLY A 493 5.55 -16.61 7.87
N PRO A 494 4.73 -17.22 6.99
CA PRO A 494 3.29 -16.97 6.93
C PRO A 494 2.54 -17.25 8.24
N SER A 495 2.86 -18.34 8.92
CA SER A 495 2.11 -18.85 10.08
C SER A 495 2.95 -19.06 11.35
N THR A 496 4.28 -19.01 11.23
CA THR A 496 5.19 -19.28 12.35
C THR A 496 5.70 -17.98 12.99
N ILE A 497 5.65 -17.95 14.31
CA ILE A 497 6.13 -16.85 15.16
C ILE A 497 7.31 -17.36 15.99
N SER A 498 8.35 -16.55 16.14
CA SER A 498 9.51 -16.86 16.97
C SER A 498 9.25 -16.52 18.43
N GLU A 499 9.76 -17.37 19.33
CA GLU A 499 9.90 -17.10 20.76
C GLU A 499 11.31 -16.64 21.15
N ASP A 500 12.23 -16.57 20.18
CA ASP A 500 13.64 -16.34 20.45
C ASP A 500 13.95 -14.87 20.76
N CYS A 501 15.00 -14.68 21.56
CA CYS A 501 15.59 -13.38 21.84
C CYS A 501 17.05 -13.37 21.38
N TYR A 502 17.47 -12.29 20.73
CA TYR A 502 18.82 -12.15 20.17
C TYR A 502 19.46 -10.83 20.60
N VAL A 503 20.75 -10.89 20.98
CA VAL A 503 21.57 -9.69 21.22
C VAL A 503 22.56 -9.53 20.07
N PHE A 504 22.60 -8.35 19.47
CA PHE A 504 23.60 -7.97 18.50
C PHE A 504 24.75 -7.23 19.15
N HIS A 505 25.96 -7.69 18.86
CA HIS A 505 27.19 -6.99 19.19
C HIS A 505 27.92 -6.62 17.89
N ALA A 506 28.25 -5.35 17.69
CA ALA A 506 28.78 -4.84 16.42
C ALA A 506 30.02 -5.60 15.89
N THR A 507 30.86 -6.12 16.79
CA THR A 507 32.05 -6.91 16.42
C THR A 507 31.90 -8.43 16.55
N LYS A 508 30.93 -8.94 17.33
CA LYS A 508 30.76 -10.39 17.57
C LYS A 508 29.57 -10.98 16.80
N GLY A 509 28.72 -10.13 16.22
CA GLY A 509 27.49 -10.54 15.55
C GLY A 509 26.37 -10.88 16.53
N TRP A 510 25.49 -11.80 16.11
CA TRP A 510 24.30 -12.20 16.88
C TRP A 510 24.59 -13.31 17.88
N SER A 511 24.08 -13.15 19.10
CA SER A 511 24.04 -14.21 20.13
C SER A 511 22.59 -14.51 20.50
N LYS A 512 22.21 -15.78 20.47
CA LYS A 512 20.89 -16.24 20.93
C LYS A 512 20.87 -16.31 22.45
N CYS A 513 19.88 -15.68 23.06
CA CYS A 513 19.74 -15.70 24.51
C CYS A 513 19.17 -17.04 24.99
N ALA A 514 19.67 -17.56 26.10
CA ALA A 514 18.96 -18.59 26.86
C ALA A 514 17.79 -17.94 27.62
N ILE A 515 16.57 -18.41 27.38
CA ILE A 515 15.36 -17.85 27.98
C ILE A 515 15.09 -18.53 29.33
N LEU A 516 14.89 -17.74 30.38
CA LEU A 516 14.66 -18.18 31.75
C LEU A 516 13.34 -17.61 32.31
N GLY A 517 12.78 -18.27 33.33
CA GLY A 517 11.59 -17.78 34.03
C GLY A 517 10.28 -18.03 33.27
N GLU A 518 9.29 -17.16 33.50
CA GLU A 518 7.96 -17.25 32.89
C GLU A 518 7.98 -16.60 31.50
N ALA A 519 8.62 -17.28 30.56
CA ALA A 519 8.78 -16.77 29.20
C ALA A 519 7.44 -16.42 28.56
N PRO A 520 7.36 -15.28 27.82
CA PRO A 520 6.24 -15.06 26.93
C PRO A 520 6.18 -16.17 25.88
N GLY A 521 4.97 -16.55 25.47
CA GLY A 521 4.82 -17.37 24.26
C GLY A 521 5.29 -16.62 23.00
N PRO A 522 5.28 -17.27 21.82
CA PRO A 522 5.64 -16.63 20.56
C PRO A 522 4.79 -15.38 20.29
N LEU A 523 5.45 -14.24 20.03
CA LEU A 523 4.81 -12.94 19.81
C LEU A 523 5.46 -12.19 18.64
N PHE A 524 4.68 -11.37 17.94
CA PHE A 524 5.19 -10.39 16.97
C PHE A 524 4.46 -9.06 17.08
N GLY A 525 5.13 -7.97 16.67
CA GLY A 525 4.64 -6.60 16.75
C GLY A 525 4.43 -6.12 18.19
N ALA A 526 5.18 -6.68 19.14
CA ALA A 526 5.11 -6.35 20.56
C ALA A 526 5.82 -5.02 20.89
N VAL A 527 5.46 -4.46 22.05
CA VAL A 527 6.09 -3.29 22.66
C VAL A 527 7.26 -3.76 23.52
N LEU A 528 8.45 -3.24 23.24
CA LEU A 528 9.67 -3.50 24.01
C LEU A 528 10.27 -2.18 24.48
N CYS A 529 10.43 -2.04 25.79
CA CYS A 529 10.92 -0.82 26.44
C CYS A 529 12.12 -1.12 27.34
N ASN A 530 13.11 -0.22 27.38
CA ASN A 530 14.15 -0.24 28.41
C ASN A 530 13.56 0.19 29.76
N SER A 531 14.18 -0.28 30.85
CA SER A 531 13.93 0.24 32.19
C SER A 531 14.37 1.71 32.33
N PRO A 532 13.52 2.58 32.92
CA PRO A 532 13.88 3.91 33.37
C PRO A 532 15.07 3.98 34.34
N ALA A 533 15.23 2.98 35.20
CA ALA A 533 16.27 2.95 36.23
C ALA A 533 17.69 2.73 35.64
N ARG A 534 18.72 3.22 36.32
CA ARG A 534 20.13 2.95 35.96
C ARG A 534 20.47 1.46 36.17
N LEU A 535 21.44 0.98 35.40
CA LEU A 535 21.95 -0.39 35.44
C LEU A 535 22.29 -0.82 36.88
N GLU A 536 21.73 -1.95 37.34
CA GLU A 536 22.02 -2.55 38.65
C GLU A 536 23.51 -2.93 38.79
N SER A 537 24.16 -3.25 37.66
CA SER A 537 25.59 -3.56 37.52
C SER A 537 25.97 -3.57 36.03
N ASP A 538 27.27 -3.60 35.71
CA ASP A 538 27.74 -3.72 34.32
C ASP A 538 27.22 -5.02 33.66
N GLY A 539 26.89 -4.95 32.37
CA GLY A 539 26.37 -6.08 31.58
C GLY A 539 24.94 -6.57 31.90
N ILE A 540 24.23 -5.97 32.87
CA ILE A 540 22.85 -6.34 33.22
C ILE A 540 21.86 -5.27 32.75
N PHE A 541 20.87 -5.65 31.94
CA PHE A 541 19.84 -4.76 31.41
C PHE A 541 18.45 -5.21 31.83
N THR A 542 17.54 -4.28 32.04
CA THR A 542 16.14 -4.59 32.41
C THR A 542 15.15 -3.77 31.60
N GLY A 543 13.89 -4.21 31.56
CA GLY A 543 12.83 -3.48 30.90
C GLY A 543 11.47 -4.18 30.92
N LEU A 544 10.57 -3.70 30.05
CA LEU A 544 9.20 -4.18 29.92
C LEU A 544 8.93 -4.72 28.51
N LEU A 545 8.21 -5.84 28.43
CA LEU A 545 7.62 -6.39 27.21
C LEU A 545 6.09 -6.47 27.38
N ALA A 546 5.34 -5.97 26.42
CA ALA A 546 3.88 -5.97 26.43
C ALA A 546 3.27 -6.06 25.02
N GLY A 547 2.00 -6.44 24.92
CA GLY A 547 1.28 -6.44 23.65
C GLY A 547 1.81 -7.47 22.65
N GLY A 548 1.67 -7.16 21.36
CA GLY A 548 1.95 -8.08 20.26
C GLY A 548 0.86 -9.12 20.05
N ILE A 549 0.88 -9.79 18.90
CA ILE A 549 -0.08 -10.85 18.56
C ILE A 549 0.58 -12.22 18.76
N GLY A 550 -0.12 -13.12 19.45
CA GLY A 550 0.31 -14.50 19.68
C GLY A 550 -0.12 -15.47 18.58
N GLN A 551 0.27 -16.74 18.73
CA GLN A 551 -0.11 -17.82 17.81
C GLN A 551 -1.64 -18.09 17.79
N ASP A 552 -2.34 -17.66 18.83
CA ASP A 552 -3.80 -17.70 18.93
C ASP A 552 -4.49 -16.61 18.10
N GLY A 553 -3.74 -15.71 17.45
CA GLY A 553 -4.25 -14.63 16.63
C GLY A 553 -4.86 -13.47 17.43
N LEU A 554 -4.51 -13.34 18.72
CA LEU A 554 -5.01 -12.30 19.62
C LEU A 554 -3.89 -11.39 20.11
N ILE A 555 -4.22 -10.15 20.45
CA ILE A 555 -3.30 -9.22 21.10
C ILE A 555 -3.11 -9.66 22.56
N SER A 556 -1.86 -9.90 22.95
CA SER A 556 -1.52 -10.34 24.31
C SER A 556 -1.81 -9.24 25.33
N SER A 557 -2.63 -9.58 26.33
CA SER A 557 -2.84 -8.75 27.52
C SER A 557 -1.80 -8.99 28.61
N LYS A 558 -0.90 -9.96 28.45
CA LYS A 558 0.16 -10.28 29.42
C LYS A 558 1.32 -9.29 29.29
N LYS A 559 1.93 -8.93 30.42
CA LYS A 559 3.09 -8.05 30.51
C LYS A 559 4.20 -8.73 31.29
N TYR A 560 5.43 -8.51 30.85
CA TYR A 560 6.60 -9.15 31.42
C TYR A 560 7.67 -8.12 31.71
N ARG A 561 8.23 -8.17 32.91
CA ARG A 561 9.53 -7.59 33.19
C ARG A 561 10.59 -8.53 32.63
N TRP A 562 11.54 -7.98 31.89
CA TRP A 562 12.69 -8.75 31.39
C TRP A 562 13.97 -8.29 32.06
N LYS A 563 14.87 -9.22 32.32
CA LYS A 563 16.23 -8.99 32.83
C LYS A 563 17.21 -9.79 31.99
N LEU A 564 18.07 -9.09 31.25
CA LEU A 564 19.11 -9.64 30.39
C LEU A 564 20.45 -9.58 31.11
N ASP A 565 21.12 -10.71 31.22
CA ASP A 565 22.52 -10.83 31.64
C ASP A 565 23.39 -11.14 30.43
N ASN A 566 24.32 -10.25 30.11
CA ASN A 566 25.21 -10.34 28.95
C ASN A 566 26.69 -10.54 29.36
N ASN A 567 26.96 -10.99 30.59
CA ASN A 567 28.32 -11.20 31.07
C ASN A 567 28.91 -12.57 30.64
N ASP A 568 28.06 -13.56 30.40
CA ASP A 568 28.48 -14.90 29.99
C ASP A 568 28.71 -15.03 28.47
N SER A 569 29.37 -16.13 28.06
CA SER A 569 29.57 -16.46 26.63
C SER A 569 28.25 -16.67 25.88
N GLN A 570 27.20 -17.08 26.58
CA GLN A 570 25.83 -17.12 26.08
C GLN A 570 24.98 -16.18 26.94
N PRO A 571 24.38 -15.11 26.38
CA PRO A 571 23.54 -14.21 27.16
C PRO A 571 22.29 -14.94 27.66
N THR A 572 21.79 -14.55 28.84
CA THR A 572 20.55 -15.10 29.41
C THR A 572 19.51 -14.00 29.58
N ILE A 573 18.25 -14.27 29.25
CA ILE A 573 17.14 -13.34 29.45
C ILE A 573 16.07 -13.99 30.32
N ARG A 574 15.83 -13.41 31.49
CA ARG A 574 14.78 -13.86 32.41
C ARG A 574 13.54 -13.01 32.23
N PHE A 575 12.40 -13.66 32.04
CA PHE A 575 11.09 -13.02 32.09
C PHE A 575 10.41 -13.32 33.43
N THR A 576 9.79 -12.29 33.99
CA THR A 576 8.92 -12.38 35.16
C THR A 576 7.61 -11.75 34.79
N LYS A 577 6.52 -12.52 34.87
CA LYS A 577 5.19 -11.99 34.57
C LYS A 577 4.85 -10.93 35.62
N HIS A 578 4.36 -9.80 35.16
CA HIS A 578 3.89 -8.75 36.06
C HIS A 578 2.47 -9.12 36.53
N GLU A 579 2.33 -9.59 37.77
CA GLU A 579 1.05 -9.92 38.39
C GLU A 579 0.65 -8.84 39.40
N GLU A 580 -0.04 -7.78 38.97
CA GLU A 580 -0.69 -6.84 39.89
C GLU A 580 -2.01 -6.29 39.31
N GLU A 581 -2.95 -6.01 40.21
CA GLU A 581 -4.37 -5.62 40.04
C GLU A 581 -4.61 -4.18 39.50
N PHE A 582 -3.64 -3.58 38.80
CA PHE A 582 -3.75 -2.19 38.32
C PHE A 582 -4.13 -2.09 36.83
N ASP A 583 -5.32 -1.51 36.56
CA ASP A 583 -5.89 -1.24 35.22
C ASP A 583 -4.97 -0.38 34.30
N GLN A 584 -3.95 0.31 34.83
CA GLN A 584 -3.16 1.32 34.09
C GLN A 584 -2.27 0.75 32.97
N LEU A 585 -1.83 -0.51 33.08
CA LEU A 585 -1.00 -1.17 32.05
C LEU A 585 -1.83 -1.84 30.95
N GLU A 586 -3.16 -1.89 31.05
CA GLU A 586 -4.02 -2.49 30.01
C GLU A 586 -3.86 -1.81 28.66
N ASP A 587 -3.60 -0.50 28.66
CA ASP A 587 -3.38 0.28 27.44
C ASP A 587 -2.10 -0.12 26.67
N LEU A 588 -1.18 -0.88 27.28
CA LEU A 588 0.00 -1.44 26.61
C LEU A 588 -0.28 -2.75 25.86
N ALA A 589 -1.51 -3.29 25.93
CA ALA A 589 -1.94 -4.40 25.08
C ALA A 589 -2.20 -3.90 23.65
N VAL A 590 -1.12 -3.53 22.96
CA VAL A 590 -1.13 -2.97 21.60
C VAL A 590 -0.24 -3.77 20.65
N PHE A 591 -0.56 -3.69 19.37
CA PHE A 591 0.15 -4.32 18.27
C PHE A 591 0.61 -3.26 17.27
N GLY A 592 1.87 -3.37 16.83
CA GLY A 592 2.44 -2.52 15.79
C GLY A 592 2.76 -1.08 16.23
N ALA A 593 2.74 -0.81 17.54
CA ALA A 593 3.17 0.48 18.08
C ALA A 593 4.70 0.62 18.00
N LYS A 594 5.18 1.86 17.86
CA LYS A 594 6.61 2.19 17.86
C LYS A 594 7.04 2.67 19.24
N THR A 595 8.19 2.20 19.71
CA THR A 595 8.78 2.64 20.98
C THR A 595 9.91 3.64 20.73
N VAL A 596 9.91 4.73 21.49
CA VAL A 596 10.93 5.79 21.41
C VAL A 596 11.38 6.15 22.81
N ASN A 597 12.69 6.12 23.07
CA ASN A 597 13.21 6.52 24.38
C ASN A 597 13.31 8.05 24.44
N LEU A 598 12.80 8.64 25.51
CA LEU A 598 12.87 10.07 25.82
C LEU A 598 13.52 10.21 27.21
N GLU A 599 14.80 10.53 27.25
CA GLU A 599 15.59 10.60 28.50
C GLU A 599 15.43 9.32 29.38
N SER A 600 14.83 9.46 30.57
CA SER A 600 14.55 8.35 31.48
C SER A 600 13.27 7.59 31.15
N GLN A 601 12.48 8.01 30.17
CA GLN A 601 11.13 7.50 29.89
C GLN A 601 11.05 6.82 28.51
N THR A 602 10.02 6.02 28.26
CA THR A 602 9.76 5.43 26.94
C THR A 602 8.36 5.76 26.47
N LEU A 603 8.26 6.30 25.26
CA LEU A 603 6.99 6.54 24.58
C LEU A 603 6.59 5.31 23.77
N VAL A 604 5.30 4.98 23.80
CA VAL A 604 4.65 3.97 22.96
C VAL A 604 3.65 4.69 22.07
N CYS A 605 3.98 4.78 20.79
CA CYS A 605 3.29 5.62 19.82
C CYS A 605 2.54 4.77 18.79
N GLY A 606 1.24 5.03 18.65
CA GLY A 606 0.38 4.41 17.64
C GLY A 606 0.01 2.96 17.93
N GLY A 607 -0.07 2.17 16.85
CA GLY A 607 -0.55 0.79 16.88
C GLY A 607 -2.06 0.66 17.12
N VAL A 608 -2.53 -0.59 17.15
CA VAL A 608 -3.93 -0.94 17.46
C VAL A 608 -3.98 -1.79 18.73
N GLY A 609 -5.00 -1.64 19.56
CA GLY A 609 -5.06 -2.31 20.86
C GLY A 609 -6.18 -3.32 21.05
N ALA A 610 -5.99 -4.15 22.07
CA ALA A 610 -7.06 -4.97 22.66
C ALA A 610 -8.16 -4.07 23.27
N CYS A 611 -7.78 -2.88 23.76
CA CYS A 611 -8.73 -1.83 24.12
C CYS A 611 -9.25 -1.12 22.87
N SER A 612 -10.55 -0.83 22.82
CA SER A 612 -11.18 -0.14 21.68
C SER A 612 -10.64 1.28 21.48
N ARG A 613 -10.02 1.90 22.49
CA ARG A 613 -9.46 3.27 22.45
C ARG A 613 -8.17 3.40 21.64
N SER A 614 -7.47 2.29 21.42
CA SER A 614 -6.18 2.29 20.73
C SER A 614 -6.39 1.93 19.26
N GLN A 615 -6.62 2.94 18.41
CA GLN A 615 -6.90 2.77 16.97
C GLN A 615 -5.97 3.62 16.10
N GLY A 616 -4.67 3.57 16.37
CA GLY A 616 -3.64 4.27 15.60
C GLY A 616 -3.37 5.71 16.00
N GLN A 617 -4.13 6.28 16.94
CA GLN A 617 -4.01 7.69 17.37
C GLN A 617 -3.83 7.79 18.89
N SER A 618 -2.86 7.06 19.43
CA SER A 618 -2.55 7.04 20.87
C SER A 618 -1.06 7.20 21.12
N ILE A 619 -0.69 7.95 22.15
CA ILE A 619 0.68 8.03 22.67
C ILE A 619 0.62 7.77 24.17
N LEU A 620 1.37 6.77 24.62
CA LEU A 620 1.51 6.40 26.01
C LEU A 620 2.94 6.67 26.45
N MET A 621 3.12 7.06 27.70
CA MET A 621 4.43 7.29 28.30
C MET A 621 4.60 6.31 29.45
N VAL A 622 5.58 5.42 29.30
CA VAL A 622 5.99 4.41 30.27
C VAL A 622 7.14 4.98 31.09
N TYR A 623 6.97 5.01 32.41
CA TYR A 623 7.95 5.50 33.37
C TYR A 623 7.92 4.65 34.64
N MET A 624 8.87 4.88 35.54
CA MET A 624 8.86 4.29 36.88
C MET A 624 8.94 5.43 37.91
N PRO A 625 7.91 5.63 38.74
CA PRO A 625 8.01 6.50 39.91
C PRO A 625 8.92 5.86 40.98
N ASP A 626 9.14 6.56 42.09
CA ASP A 626 10.09 6.18 43.16
C ASP A 626 9.85 4.82 43.86
N ASN A 627 8.85 4.06 43.42
CA ASN A 627 8.44 2.77 43.98
C ASN A 627 8.88 1.54 43.17
N ASP A 628 9.76 1.69 42.17
CA ASP A 628 10.25 0.59 41.32
C ASP A 628 9.16 -0.20 40.54
N ALA A 629 7.97 0.41 40.40
CA ALA A 629 6.85 -0.13 39.63
C ALA A 629 6.70 0.60 38.28
N TYR A 630 6.23 -0.10 37.25
CA TYR A 630 5.93 0.54 35.97
C TYR A 630 4.61 1.30 36.06
N ALA A 631 4.62 2.56 35.64
CA ALA A 631 3.43 3.38 35.48
C ALA A 631 3.27 3.79 34.01
N VAL A 632 2.02 4.02 33.61
CA VAL A 632 1.66 4.53 32.28
C VAL A 632 0.85 5.79 32.43
N SER A 633 1.24 6.81 31.68
CA SER A 633 0.42 7.99 31.47
C SER A 633 0.06 8.11 30.00
N LYS A 634 -1.11 8.69 29.72
CA LYS A 634 -1.62 8.85 28.37
C LYS A 634 -1.50 10.30 27.95
N MET A 635 -1.21 10.53 26.67
CA MET A 635 -1.24 11.87 26.13
C MET A 635 -2.67 12.41 26.18
N GLY A 636 -2.82 13.62 26.73
CA GLY A 636 -4.10 14.34 26.77
C GLY A 636 -4.50 14.86 25.40
N THR A 637 -5.70 15.45 25.31
CA THR A 637 -6.09 16.22 24.14
C THR A 637 -5.11 17.37 23.92
N CYS A 638 -4.61 17.52 22.69
CA CYS A 638 -3.76 18.65 22.33
C CYS A 638 -4.50 19.96 22.69
N PRO A 639 -3.83 20.98 23.25
CA PRO A 639 -4.43 22.25 23.70
C PRO A 639 -5.24 23.03 22.65
N GLU A 640 -5.28 22.57 21.39
CA GLU A 640 -5.92 23.21 20.24
C GLU A 640 -7.05 22.35 19.61
N GLY A 641 -7.44 21.22 20.22
CA GLY A 641 -8.50 20.34 19.68
C GLY A 641 -8.14 19.58 18.39
N LYS A 642 -6.86 19.59 17.99
CA LYS A 642 -6.35 18.87 16.81
C LYS A 642 -6.22 17.37 17.08
N ALA A 643 -6.66 16.54 16.14
CA ALA A 643 -6.49 15.09 16.19
C ALA A 643 -5.00 14.70 16.13
N LEU A 644 -4.64 13.61 16.83
CA LEU A 644 -3.29 13.04 16.79
C LEU A 644 -2.99 12.47 15.40
N PRO A 645 -1.70 12.43 14.98
CA PRO A 645 -1.32 11.78 13.72
C PRO A 645 -1.71 10.30 13.72
N PHE A 646 -2.02 9.78 12.54
CA PHE A 646 -2.37 8.38 12.39
C PHE A 646 -1.12 7.50 12.27
N MET A 647 -0.75 6.86 13.38
CA MET A 647 0.53 6.18 13.59
C MET A 647 0.49 4.66 13.33
N VAL A 648 -0.19 4.22 12.27
CA VAL A 648 -0.10 2.83 11.80
C VAL A 648 1.00 2.73 10.75
N GLY A 649 2.10 2.05 11.12
CA GLY A 649 3.27 1.92 10.26
C GLY A 649 4.07 3.22 10.07
N SER A 650 3.94 4.19 10.95
CA SER A 650 4.78 5.40 10.92
C SER A 650 6.20 5.12 11.36
N ALA A 651 7.13 5.94 10.88
CA ALA A 651 8.48 6.02 11.41
C ALA A 651 8.56 7.17 12.43
N ILE A 652 9.17 6.93 13.58
CA ILE A 652 9.19 7.89 14.69
C ILE A 652 10.59 7.92 15.29
N MET A 653 11.13 9.11 15.53
CA MET A 653 12.43 9.31 16.18
C MET A 653 12.40 10.43 17.20
N GLU A 654 13.30 10.35 18.18
CA GLU A 654 13.59 11.42 19.13
C GLU A 654 14.55 12.45 18.51
N VAL A 655 14.30 13.73 18.78
CA VAL A 655 15.10 14.87 18.34
C VAL A 655 15.09 15.93 19.45
N LYS A 656 16.19 16.03 20.22
CA LYS A 656 16.42 17.09 21.22
C LYS A 656 15.28 17.26 22.23
N GLY A 657 14.76 16.17 22.80
CA GLY A 657 13.65 16.16 23.76
C GLY A 657 12.25 16.24 23.13
N SER A 658 12.16 16.25 21.81
CA SER A 658 10.92 16.14 21.04
C SER A 658 10.89 14.82 20.27
N ILE A 659 9.74 14.46 19.70
CA ILE A 659 9.66 13.39 18.69
C ILE A 659 9.19 13.94 17.35
N VAL A 660 9.68 13.33 16.27
CA VAL A 660 9.21 13.57 14.90
C VAL A 660 8.54 12.30 14.37
N ILE A 661 7.34 12.45 13.82
CA ILE A 661 6.52 11.37 13.27
C ILE A 661 6.38 11.57 11.76
N LEU A 662 6.77 10.53 11.01
CA LEU A 662 6.82 10.53 9.55
C LEU A 662 5.99 9.38 8.96
N GLY A 663 5.13 9.72 8.01
CA GLY A 663 4.31 8.75 7.28
C GLY A 663 3.33 8.00 8.16
N GLY A 664 2.88 6.86 7.66
CA GLY A 664 1.80 6.06 8.26
C GLY A 664 0.58 5.99 7.33
N GLY A 665 -0.34 5.09 7.65
CA GLY A 665 -1.56 4.95 6.87
C GLY A 665 -2.22 3.59 6.95
N ALA A 666 -3.45 3.52 6.46
CA ALA A 666 -4.28 2.32 6.48
C ALA A 666 -4.96 2.10 5.12
N THR A 667 -4.98 0.89 4.58
CA THR A 667 -5.78 0.52 3.40
C THR A 667 -7.27 0.61 3.65
N CYS A 668 -7.69 0.72 4.92
CA CYS A 668 -9.09 0.88 5.34
C CYS A 668 -9.99 -0.16 4.65
N PHE A 669 -9.58 -1.42 4.75
CA PHE A 669 -10.27 -2.56 4.15
C PHE A 669 -10.41 -2.41 2.62
N SER A 670 -11.63 -2.41 2.08
CA SER A 670 -11.88 -2.27 0.63
C SER A 670 -12.23 -0.84 0.21
N MET A 671 -12.19 0.13 1.14
CA MET A 671 -12.78 1.46 0.95
C MET A 671 -11.80 2.46 0.34
N GLY A 672 -10.50 2.20 0.45
CA GLY A 672 -9.43 3.04 -0.10
C GLY A 672 -8.34 3.32 0.93
N THR A 673 -7.14 3.66 0.48
CA THR A 673 -6.02 3.87 1.41
C THR A 673 -5.97 5.30 1.95
N PHE A 674 -6.05 5.45 3.27
CA PHE A 674 -5.65 6.65 3.99
C PHE A 674 -4.12 6.69 4.12
N TRP A 675 -3.55 7.87 3.87
CA TRP A 675 -2.12 8.12 4.02
C TRP A 675 -1.91 9.29 4.95
N GLU A 676 -1.11 9.09 6.01
CA GLU A 676 -0.62 10.20 6.81
C GLU A 676 0.53 10.86 6.06
N THR A 677 0.29 12.09 5.61
CA THR A 677 1.24 12.89 4.82
C THR A 677 1.73 14.10 5.60
N GLY A 678 1.20 14.35 6.79
CA GLY A 678 1.75 15.35 7.68
C GLY A 678 3.09 14.89 8.29
N VAL A 679 4.00 15.85 8.48
CA VAL A 679 5.16 15.67 9.35
C VAL A 679 4.82 16.31 10.69
N PHE A 680 4.83 15.52 11.76
CA PHE A 680 4.42 16.01 13.08
C PHE A 680 5.60 16.04 14.01
N GLN A 681 5.70 17.12 14.77
CA GLN A 681 6.67 17.27 15.83
C GLN A 681 5.96 17.50 17.15
N LEU A 682 6.24 16.66 18.14
CA LEU A 682 5.63 16.71 19.46
C LEU A 682 6.71 17.04 20.49
N SER A 683 6.44 18.03 21.35
CA SER A 683 7.32 18.44 22.44
C SER A 683 6.60 18.29 23.78
N PHE A 684 7.29 17.71 24.75
CA PHE A 684 6.73 17.32 26.04
C PHE A 684 7.12 18.37 27.08
N LYS A 685 6.15 18.87 27.87
CA LYS A 685 6.44 19.80 28.96
C LYS A 685 6.72 18.98 30.23
N GLY A 686 7.90 19.15 30.82
CA GLY A 686 8.20 18.61 32.15
C GLY A 686 7.26 19.19 33.21
N LYS A 687 6.99 18.42 34.28
CA LYS A 687 6.42 18.99 35.52
C LYS A 687 7.47 19.94 36.09
N GLU A 688 7.18 21.24 36.11
CA GLU A 688 7.89 22.18 36.98
C GLU A 688 7.60 21.75 38.42
N ASP A 689 8.56 21.05 39.04
CA ASP A 689 8.79 20.99 40.49
C ASP A 689 9.96 20.02 40.73
N ASP A 690 11.20 20.53 40.61
CA ASP A 690 12.19 20.27 41.64
C ASP A 690 13.29 21.33 41.63
N VAL A 691 13.53 21.89 42.81
CA VAL A 691 14.42 23.02 43.06
C VAL A 691 15.86 22.56 42.96
N GLY A 692 16.57 22.92 41.89
CA GLY A 692 18.03 22.77 41.83
C GLY A 692 18.64 22.74 40.43
N SER A 693 18.89 23.92 39.86
CA SER A 693 20.03 24.17 38.95
C SER A 693 20.27 23.14 37.81
N CYS A 694 19.45 23.20 36.75
CA CYS A 694 19.95 23.15 35.36
C CYS A 694 18.83 23.64 34.44
N GLY A 695 19.00 24.86 33.89
CA GLY A 695 17.97 25.51 33.09
C GLY A 695 17.68 24.75 31.80
N PHE A 696 16.45 24.28 31.63
CA PHE A 696 15.91 23.96 30.31
C PHE A 696 15.79 25.28 29.53
N THR A 697 16.78 25.60 28.69
CA THR A 697 16.65 26.67 27.72
C THR A 697 15.49 26.33 26.77
N ARG A 698 14.47 27.19 26.72
CA ARG A 698 13.41 27.15 25.70
C ARG A 698 14.05 27.32 24.32
N HIS A 699 14.43 26.21 23.68
CA HIS A 699 14.79 26.22 22.27
C HIS A 699 13.51 26.27 21.45
N GLU A 700 13.42 27.18 20.47
CA GLU A 700 12.37 27.12 19.45
C GLU A 700 12.40 25.72 18.79
N PRO A 701 11.23 25.09 18.57
CA PRO A 701 11.19 23.79 17.93
C PRO A 701 11.84 23.89 16.54
N PRO A 702 12.82 23.03 16.24
CA PRO A 702 13.60 23.20 15.02
C PRO A 702 12.71 22.93 13.78
N LYS A 703 12.88 23.75 12.74
CA LYS A 703 11.97 23.74 11.57
C LYS A 703 12.23 22.51 10.71
N VAL A 704 11.31 21.55 10.71
CA VAL A 704 11.43 20.36 9.85
C VAL A 704 11.11 20.73 8.40
N ARG A 705 11.97 20.33 7.46
CA ARG A 705 11.79 20.56 6.01
C ARG A 705 12.12 19.31 5.20
N PHE A 706 11.28 18.97 4.23
CA PHE A 706 11.59 17.93 3.24
C PHE A 706 12.57 18.48 2.22
N LEU A 707 13.61 17.71 1.91
CA LEU A 707 14.65 18.10 0.96
C LEU A 707 14.49 17.38 -0.37
N ALA A 708 14.45 16.04 -0.35
CA ALA A 708 14.33 15.21 -1.55
C ALA A 708 13.92 13.77 -1.22
N SER A 709 13.44 13.05 -2.24
CA SER A 709 13.41 11.59 -2.26
C SER A 709 14.50 11.08 -3.20
N GLN A 710 15.29 10.11 -2.75
CA GLN A 710 16.37 9.52 -3.55
C GLN A 710 16.25 8.01 -3.60
N ARG A 711 16.51 7.41 -4.76
CA ARG A 711 16.44 5.96 -4.97
C ARG A 711 17.71 5.28 -4.42
N ILE A 712 17.52 4.16 -3.72
CA ILE A 712 18.58 3.26 -3.28
C ILE A 712 18.70 2.13 -4.31
N VAL A 713 19.87 2.05 -4.94
CA VAL A 713 20.19 0.94 -5.85
C VAL A 713 20.66 -0.24 -5.01
N SER A 714 19.96 -1.38 -5.13
CA SER A 714 20.33 -2.61 -4.41
C SER A 714 21.75 -3.04 -4.82
N SER A 715 22.68 -3.12 -3.86
CA SER A 715 24.09 -3.38 -4.10
C SER A 715 24.43 -4.84 -4.42
N THR A 716 23.46 -5.66 -4.82
CA THR A 716 23.63 -7.11 -5.10
C THR A 716 24.58 -7.41 -6.26
N ARG A 717 25.18 -6.39 -6.88
CA ARG A 717 26.09 -6.50 -8.03
C ARG A 717 27.42 -5.76 -7.89
N GLN A 718 27.85 -5.35 -6.70
CA GLN A 718 29.27 -5.10 -6.53
C GLN A 718 29.99 -6.44 -6.35
N LYS A 719 30.40 -7.07 -7.47
CA LYS A 719 31.65 -7.84 -7.45
C LYS A 719 32.66 -6.92 -6.76
N LEU A 720 33.24 -7.36 -5.65
CA LEU A 720 34.47 -6.79 -5.10
C LEU A 720 35.52 -6.90 -6.23
N ARG A 721 35.54 -5.92 -7.14
CA ARG A 721 36.64 -5.75 -8.07
C ARG A 721 37.74 -5.14 -7.22
N GLN A 722 38.81 -5.92 -7.05
CA GLN A 722 40.08 -5.40 -6.57
C GLN A 722 40.38 -4.13 -7.37
N GLU A 723 40.59 -3.03 -6.67
CA GLU A 723 41.17 -1.81 -7.23
C GLU A 723 42.59 -2.14 -7.70
N ALA A 724 42.69 -2.74 -8.89
CA ALA A 724 43.90 -2.70 -9.68
C ALA A 724 43.91 -1.35 -10.40
N ASN A 725 45.09 -0.71 -10.45
CA ASN A 725 45.36 0.55 -11.15
C ASN A 725 44.88 0.52 -12.61
N LEU A 726 43.60 0.82 -12.84
CA LEU A 726 43.01 0.90 -14.18
C LEU A 726 43.03 2.36 -14.63
N GLU A 727 43.68 2.60 -15.76
CA GLU A 727 43.70 3.88 -16.47
C GLU A 727 42.28 4.29 -16.92
N LYS A 728 42.07 5.59 -17.18
CA LYS A 728 40.78 6.12 -17.65
C LYS A 728 40.34 5.51 -18.98
N ALA A 729 39.04 5.58 -19.26
CA ALA A 729 38.49 5.13 -20.54
C ALA A 729 39.11 5.91 -21.71
N THR A 730 39.46 5.21 -22.81
CA THR A 730 39.88 5.88 -24.04
C THR A 730 38.63 6.23 -24.86
N VAL A 731 38.39 7.52 -25.07
CA VAL A 731 37.25 8.02 -25.84
C VAL A 731 37.57 8.05 -27.33
N ALA A 732 36.80 7.33 -28.14
CA ALA A 732 36.93 7.32 -29.59
C ALA A 732 36.07 8.43 -30.23
N THR A 733 36.59 9.11 -31.26
CA THR A 733 35.80 10.07 -32.03
C THR A 733 34.94 9.35 -33.06
N ILE A 734 33.65 9.68 -33.14
CA ILE A 734 32.76 9.14 -34.17
C ILE A 734 33.19 9.62 -35.56
N SER A 735 33.27 8.68 -36.51
CA SER A 735 33.70 8.98 -37.88
C SER A 735 32.67 9.82 -38.62
N ARG A 736 33.18 10.75 -39.44
CA ARG A 736 32.37 11.61 -40.30
C ARG A 736 32.38 11.08 -41.72
N VAL A 737 31.20 10.95 -42.32
CA VAL A 737 31.00 10.43 -43.69
C VAL A 737 30.16 11.39 -44.51
N ARG A 738 30.26 11.30 -45.83
CA ARG A 738 29.37 11.96 -46.78
C ARG A 738 28.67 10.88 -47.60
N LEU A 739 27.35 10.95 -47.66
CA LEU A 739 26.55 10.01 -48.45
C LEU A 739 26.25 10.59 -49.83
N GLU A 740 26.44 9.78 -50.85
CA GLU A 740 26.15 10.09 -52.25
C GLU A 740 25.07 9.15 -52.82
N THR A 741 24.94 7.94 -52.26
CA THR A 741 23.99 6.92 -52.71
C THR A 741 23.30 6.22 -51.53
N PRO A 742 22.07 5.69 -51.71
CA PRO A 742 21.39 4.90 -50.66
C PRO A 742 22.14 3.63 -50.22
N ALA A 743 22.93 3.02 -51.13
CA ALA A 743 23.69 1.81 -50.82
C ALA A 743 24.73 2.05 -49.70
N GLN A 744 25.33 3.24 -49.64
CA GLN A 744 26.27 3.59 -48.58
C GLN A 744 25.59 3.66 -47.19
N PHE A 745 24.31 4.03 -47.14
CA PHE A 745 23.55 4.01 -45.89
C PHE A 745 23.20 2.58 -45.48
N GLU A 746 22.86 1.70 -46.42
CA GLU A 746 22.68 0.26 -46.15
C GLU A 746 23.95 -0.38 -45.59
N ASP A 747 25.12 0.00 -46.09
CA ASP A 747 26.41 -0.47 -45.54
C ASP A 747 26.64 0.02 -44.11
N ILE A 748 26.22 1.25 -43.78
CA ILE A 748 26.25 1.78 -42.41
C ILE A 748 25.30 0.99 -41.49
N LEU A 749 24.07 0.71 -41.95
CA LEU A 749 23.10 -0.10 -41.20
C LEU A 749 23.66 -1.51 -40.92
N ARG A 750 24.29 -2.14 -41.91
CA ARG A 750 24.91 -3.46 -41.78
C ARG A 750 26.12 -3.45 -40.84
N THR A 751 26.91 -2.38 -40.85
CA THR A 751 28.09 -2.22 -39.99
C THR A 751 27.69 -1.97 -38.54
N GLY A 752 26.55 -1.30 -38.30
CA GLY A 752 26.00 -1.12 -36.95
C GLY A 752 26.82 -0.18 -36.05
N LEU A 753 27.70 0.65 -36.63
CA LEU A 753 28.50 1.64 -35.92
C LEU A 753 27.90 3.05 -36.07
N PRO A 754 27.96 3.89 -35.03
CA PRO A 754 27.50 5.27 -35.13
C PRO A 754 28.42 6.05 -36.09
N VAL A 755 27.81 6.91 -36.92
CA VAL A 755 28.53 7.79 -37.87
C VAL A 755 27.85 9.16 -37.96
N ILE A 756 28.63 10.21 -38.18
CA ILE A 756 28.12 11.56 -38.47
C ILE A 756 28.07 11.73 -39.99
N ILE A 757 26.88 11.86 -40.54
CA ILE A 757 26.65 12.23 -41.94
C ILE A 757 26.77 13.76 -42.02
N SER A 758 27.90 14.23 -42.55
CA SER A 758 28.21 15.66 -42.64
C SER A 758 27.59 16.28 -43.88
N ASN A 759 27.12 17.52 -43.77
CA ASN A 759 26.43 18.26 -44.84
C ASN A 759 25.23 17.49 -45.42
N ALA A 760 24.47 16.81 -44.57
CA ALA A 760 23.26 16.13 -44.99
C ALA A 760 22.25 17.18 -45.45
N ASN A 761 21.75 17.06 -46.68
CA ASN A 761 20.71 17.95 -47.17
C ASN A 761 19.33 17.47 -46.68
N PHE A 762 18.97 17.87 -45.46
CA PHE A 762 17.67 17.58 -44.87
C PHE A 762 16.68 18.76 -44.94
N GLY A 763 16.79 19.56 -46.01
CA GLY A 763 15.86 20.65 -46.32
C GLY A 763 16.34 22.04 -45.88
N GLY A 764 15.47 23.05 -46.04
CA GLY A 764 15.75 24.45 -45.71
C GLY A 764 15.69 24.79 -44.21
N CYS A 765 15.41 23.80 -43.35
CA CYS A 765 15.24 24.00 -41.91
C CYS A 765 16.48 24.59 -41.22
N VAL A 766 17.69 24.20 -41.64
CA VAL A 766 18.96 24.71 -41.07
C VAL A 766 19.09 26.22 -41.26
N GLN A 767 18.60 26.76 -42.37
CA GLN A 767 18.66 28.20 -42.66
C GLN A 767 17.44 28.96 -42.11
N LYS A 768 16.27 28.32 -42.07
CA LYS A 768 14.99 29.00 -41.76
C LYS A 768 14.60 28.95 -40.29
N TRP A 769 14.89 27.85 -39.57
CA TRP A 769 14.35 27.61 -38.23
C TRP A 769 15.05 28.43 -37.14
N THR A 770 14.72 29.73 -37.13
CA THR A 770 14.95 30.65 -36.02
C THR A 770 13.79 30.59 -35.03
N PRO A 771 13.97 31.02 -33.76
CA PRO A 771 12.87 31.08 -32.79
C PRO A 771 11.67 31.87 -33.32
N SER A 772 11.89 33.06 -33.87
CA SER A 772 10.83 33.88 -34.46
C SER A 772 10.10 33.19 -35.61
N TYR A 773 10.83 32.51 -36.51
CA TYR A 773 10.22 31.79 -37.63
C TYR A 773 9.38 30.61 -37.14
N MET A 774 9.88 29.80 -36.22
CA MET A 774 9.14 28.66 -35.71
C MET A 774 7.89 29.06 -34.93
N ILE A 775 7.96 30.17 -34.19
CA ILE A 775 6.79 30.75 -33.48
C ILE A 775 5.73 31.21 -34.48
N ASP A 776 6.13 31.88 -35.56
CA ASP A 776 5.22 32.32 -36.63
C ASP A 776 4.52 31.12 -37.30
N ARG A 777 5.27 30.07 -37.63
CA ARG A 777 4.74 28.88 -38.33
C ARG A 777 3.88 27.97 -37.44
N ILE A 778 4.24 27.79 -36.17
CA ILE A 778 3.51 26.92 -35.23
C ILE A 778 2.38 27.67 -34.50
N GLY A 779 2.54 28.97 -34.33
CA GLY A 779 1.68 29.80 -33.49
C GLY A 779 2.11 29.82 -32.03
N TYR A 780 2.25 31.04 -31.48
CA TYR A 780 2.71 31.27 -30.11
C TYR A 780 1.94 30.46 -29.06
N ASN A 781 0.60 30.43 -29.18
CA ASN A 781 -0.32 29.84 -28.19
C ASN A 781 -0.50 28.31 -28.30
N THR A 782 0.18 27.64 -29.24
CA THR A 782 0.11 26.20 -29.40
C THR A 782 0.63 25.51 -28.14
N LYS A 783 -0.21 24.72 -27.47
CA LYS A 783 0.16 24.06 -26.22
C LYS A 783 1.11 22.90 -26.48
N VAL A 784 2.26 22.91 -25.81
CA VAL A 784 3.25 21.82 -25.84
C VAL A 784 3.62 21.39 -24.43
N VAL A 785 4.14 20.17 -24.29
CA VAL A 785 4.60 19.63 -23.01
C VAL A 785 6.13 19.57 -22.99
N ALA A 786 6.76 20.35 -22.13
CA ALA A 786 8.21 20.36 -21.96
C ALA A 786 8.62 19.81 -20.59
N HIS A 787 9.86 19.37 -20.48
CA HIS A 787 10.50 18.98 -19.24
C HIS A 787 11.21 20.22 -18.69
N GLU A 788 10.92 20.59 -17.45
CA GLU A 788 11.55 21.70 -16.74
C GLU A 788 12.31 21.17 -15.53
N CYS A 789 13.58 21.53 -15.41
CA CYS A 789 14.38 21.29 -14.20
C CYS A 789 14.46 22.59 -13.38
N LYS A 790 14.05 22.55 -12.11
CA LYS A 790 14.02 23.72 -11.21
C LYS A 790 15.24 23.89 -10.32
N HIS A 791 16.02 22.83 -10.15
CA HIS A 791 17.22 22.85 -9.33
C HIS A 791 18.44 23.20 -10.20
N ASP A 792 19.52 23.75 -9.63
CA ASP A 792 20.77 24.12 -10.32
C ASP A 792 21.56 22.92 -10.91
N HIS A 793 20.88 21.80 -11.18
CA HIS A 793 21.47 20.66 -11.89
C HIS A 793 21.42 20.92 -13.40
N GLU A 794 22.57 20.83 -14.06
CA GLU A 794 22.69 20.88 -15.52
C GLU A 794 22.25 19.58 -16.20
N ARG A 795 21.61 18.65 -15.47
CA ARG A 795 21.31 17.29 -15.92
C ARG A 795 19.93 16.84 -15.50
N MET A 796 19.17 16.27 -16.43
CA MET A 796 17.98 15.50 -16.12
C MET A 796 18.31 14.05 -15.78
N ASP A 797 17.56 13.45 -14.86
CA ASP A 797 17.65 12.06 -14.48
C ASP A 797 16.27 11.44 -14.39
N PHE A 798 16.02 10.44 -15.23
CA PHE A 798 14.73 9.79 -15.35
C PHE A 798 14.36 8.96 -14.12
N ASN A 799 15.34 8.36 -13.43
CA ASN A 799 15.08 7.50 -12.30
C ASN A 799 14.76 8.30 -11.03
N SER A 800 15.48 9.41 -10.79
CA SER A 800 15.19 10.32 -9.67
C SER A 800 14.06 11.30 -9.97
N LYS A 801 13.66 11.44 -11.24
CA LYS A 801 12.64 12.40 -11.71
C LYS A 801 12.90 13.82 -11.22
N ASN A 802 14.14 14.29 -11.34
CA ASN A 802 14.55 15.63 -10.94
C ASN A 802 14.04 16.76 -11.88
N PHE A 803 13.02 16.48 -12.70
CA PHE A 803 12.36 17.38 -13.61
C PHE A 803 10.84 17.21 -13.50
N ARG A 804 10.09 18.20 -13.97
CA ARG A 804 8.62 18.12 -14.06
C ARG A 804 8.14 18.40 -15.47
N TYR A 805 6.98 17.84 -15.81
CA TYR A 805 6.28 18.18 -17.04
C TYR A 805 5.54 19.50 -16.88
N VAL A 806 5.74 20.43 -17.81
CA VAL A 806 5.04 21.70 -17.88
C VAL A 806 4.31 21.81 -19.22
N THR A 807 3.03 22.18 -19.17
CA THR A 807 2.24 22.49 -20.37
C THR A 807 2.20 24.00 -20.56
N GLU A 808 2.86 24.50 -21.60
CA GLU A 808 2.99 25.94 -21.87
C GLU A 808 2.81 26.25 -23.36
N PRO A 809 2.51 27.52 -23.72
CA PRO A 809 2.56 27.98 -25.10
C PRO A 809 3.93 27.71 -25.75
N PHE A 810 3.93 27.24 -27.00
CA PHE A 810 5.14 26.94 -27.75
C PHE A 810 6.09 28.13 -27.83
N GLY A 811 5.56 29.35 -28.02
CA GLY A 811 6.38 30.56 -28.05
C GLY A 811 7.13 30.80 -26.75
N LYS A 812 6.49 30.56 -25.60
CA LYS A 812 7.13 30.65 -24.29
C LYS A 812 8.24 29.60 -24.14
N VAL A 813 8.03 28.37 -24.62
CA VAL A 813 9.09 27.33 -24.58
C VAL A 813 10.29 27.72 -25.42
N MET A 814 10.07 28.34 -26.60
CA MET A 814 11.15 28.84 -27.45
C MET A 814 11.95 29.99 -26.81
N GLU A 815 11.26 30.98 -26.24
CA GLU A 815 11.91 32.11 -25.53
C GLU A 815 12.78 31.62 -24.37
N ARG A 816 12.25 30.69 -23.57
CA ARG A 816 12.97 30.10 -22.43
C ARG A 816 14.17 29.27 -22.88
N ALA A 817 14.02 28.49 -23.94
CA ALA A 817 15.12 27.72 -24.50
C ALA A 817 16.23 28.65 -24.99
N GLU A 818 15.90 29.69 -25.76
CA GLU A 818 16.83 30.70 -26.28
C GLU A 818 17.56 31.46 -25.15
N ALA A 819 16.87 31.73 -24.04
CA ALA A 819 17.46 32.30 -22.82
C ALA A 819 18.40 31.34 -22.05
N GLY A 820 18.58 30.10 -22.52
CA GLY A 820 19.43 29.11 -21.89
C GLY A 820 18.84 28.44 -20.65
N GLU A 821 17.53 28.59 -20.43
CA GLU A 821 16.85 27.94 -19.31
C GLU A 821 16.91 26.41 -19.41
N ARG A 822 16.79 25.74 -18.27
CA ARG A 822 16.84 24.28 -18.16
C ARG A 822 15.53 23.62 -18.61
N ILE A 823 15.20 23.79 -19.88
CA ILE A 823 13.98 23.30 -20.53
C ILE A 823 14.31 22.35 -21.67
N TYR A 824 13.50 21.28 -21.80
CA TYR A 824 13.64 20.29 -22.86
C TYR A 824 12.28 19.84 -23.40
N LEU A 825 11.99 20.16 -24.65
CA LEU A 825 10.82 19.70 -25.38
C LEU A 825 11.16 18.45 -26.19
N ARG A 826 10.37 17.40 -25.98
CA ARG A 826 10.22 16.27 -26.90
C ARG A 826 8.79 16.33 -27.41
N ALA A 827 8.61 16.63 -28.70
CA ALA A 827 7.27 16.70 -29.27
C ALA A 827 6.53 15.35 -29.21
N LEU A 828 5.21 15.43 -29.03
CA LEU A 828 4.28 14.31 -29.03
C LEU A 828 3.25 14.52 -30.14
N SER A 829 2.50 13.45 -30.49
CA SER A 829 1.38 13.61 -31.42
C SER A 829 0.37 14.62 -30.90
N ARG A 830 0.00 15.59 -31.73
CA ARG A 830 -0.89 16.70 -31.36
C ARG A 830 -2.31 16.21 -31.03
N ASP A 831 -2.83 15.31 -31.85
CA ASP A 831 -4.22 14.86 -31.73
C ASP A 831 -4.35 13.70 -30.73
N LYS A 832 -3.36 12.79 -30.72
CA LYS A 832 -3.44 11.51 -29.98
C LYS A 832 -2.10 11.12 -29.33
N PRO A 833 -1.60 11.91 -28.35
CA PRO A 833 -0.27 11.72 -27.76
C PRO A 833 -0.06 10.39 -27.02
N SER A 834 -1.14 9.67 -26.67
CA SER A 834 -1.12 8.34 -26.04
C SER A 834 -1.47 7.20 -27.01
N GLU A 835 -1.73 7.48 -28.28
CA GLU A 835 -2.13 6.48 -29.27
C GLU A 835 -1.26 6.45 -30.52
N ARG A 836 -0.66 7.57 -30.92
CA ARG A 836 0.11 7.71 -32.15
C ARG A 836 1.52 8.22 -31.88
N PRO A 837 2.56 7.61 -32.51
CA PRO A 837 3.90 8.18 -32.49
C PRO A 837 3.90 9.60 -33.05
N ALA A 838 4.84 10.43 -32.60
CA ALA A 838 4.98 11.78 -33.13
C ALA A 838 5.46 11.73 -34.59
N ASN A 839 4.88 12.57 -35.42
CA ASN A 839 5.26 12.74 -36.81
C ASN A 839 5.26 14.22 -37.15
N ILE A 840 6.42 14.78 -37.48
CA ILE A 840 6.56 16.20 -37.80
C ILE A 840 5.66 16.65 -38.95
N GLN A 841 5.38 15.76 -39.92
CA GLN A 841 4.48 16.04 -41.05
C GLN A 841 3.04 16.28 -40.58
N ASP A 842 2.58 15.49 -39.61
CA ASP A 842 1.20 15.53 -39.10
C ASP A 842 1.05 16.59 -38.00
N ASP A 843 2.03 16.67 -37.11
CA ASP A 843 1.97 17.47 -35.89
C ASP A 843 2.40 18.93 -36.12
N PHE A 844 3.32 19.16 -37.07
CA PHE A 844 3.90 20.48 -37.41
C PHE A 844 4.03 20.68 -38.93
N SER A 845 2.94 20.46 -39.68
CA SER A 845 2.93 20.53 -41.16
C SER A 845 3.58 21.78 -41.76
N ALA A 846 3.38 22.96 -41.16
CA ALA A 846 3.95 24.23 -41.62
C ALA A 846 5.49 24.31 -41.50
N LEU A 847 6.09 23.51 -40.61
CA LEU A 847 7.54 23.34 -40.50
C LEU A 847 8.05 22.16 -41.33
N ALA A 848 7.23 21.13 -41.53
CA ALA A 848 7.59 19.95 -42.30
C ALA A 848 7.94 20.29 -43.76
N GLU A 849 7.39 21.38 -44.31
CA GLU A 849 7.79 21.92 -45.62
C GLU A 849 9.30 22.25 -45.73
N ASP A 850 9.96 22.52 -44.60
CA ASP A 850 11.37 22.88 -44.55
C ASP A 850 12.29 21.70 -44.18
N PHE A 851 11.74 20.55 -43.79
CA PHE A 851 12.50 19.38 -43.35
C PHE A 851 12.19 18.16 -44.22
N CYS A 852 13.23 17.54 -44.79
CA CYS A 852 13.10 16.27 -45.49
C CYS A 852 14.24 15.34 -45.12
N LEU A 853 14.05 14.02 -45.19
CA LEU A 853 15.18 13.11 -45.10
C LEU A 853 15.94 13.12 -46.44
N PRO A 854 17.28 13.11 -46.44
CA PRO A 854 18.05 12.97 -47.67
C PRO A 854 17.65 11.69 -48.40
N ARG A 855 17.67 11.71 -49.74
CA ARG A 855 17.31 10.55 -50.58
C ARG A 855 18.18 9.32 -50.30
N GLU A 856 19.40 9.53 -49.80
CA GLU A 856 20.34 8.50 -49.39
C GLU A 856 19.84 7.70 -48.19
N LEU A 857 18.86 8.21 -47.43
CA LEU A 857 18.23 7.56 -46.26
C LEU A 857 16.84 7.00 -46.60
N ASP A 858 16.57 6.64 -47.87
CA ASP A 858 15.26 6.14 -48.30
C ASP A 858 14.76 4.93 -47.48
N SER A 859 15.65 4.03 -47.05
CA SER A 859 15.27 2.91 -46.19
C SER A 859 14.74 3.36 -44.83
N ALA A 860 15.36 4.36 -44.19
CA ALA A 860 14.83 4.95 -42.96
C ALA A 860 13.45 5.60 -43.18
N ASN A 861 13.22 6.20 -44.36
CA ASN A 861 11.94 6.80 -44.70
C ASN A 861 10.84 5.75 -44.94
N ARG A 862 11.14 4.65 -45.65
CA ARG A 862 10.18 3.55 -45.90
C ARG A 862 9.81 2.80 -44.62
N CYS A 863 10.74 2.71 -43.68
CA CYS A 863 10.55 2.04 -42.39
C CYS A 863 10.28 3.02 -41.23
N LEU A 864 9.86 4.25 -41.54
CA LEU A 864 9.63 5.30 -40.56
C LEU A 864 8.68 4.84 -39.45
N PHE A 865 9.12 5.02 -38.20
CA PHE A 865 8.29 4.83 -37.02
C PHE A 865 7.82 6.16 -36.43
N SER A 866 8.74 7.13 -36.26
CA SER A 866 8.40 8.46 -35.74
C SER A 866 9.42 9.51 -36.15
N SER A 867 8.99 10.77 -36.22
CA SER A 867 9.85 11.94 -36.46
C SER A 867 9.57 13.02 -35.41
N VAL A 868 10.51 13.18 -34.49
CA VAL A 868 10.31 13.91 -33.23
C VAL A 868 11.07 15.23 -33.24
N LEU A 869 10.33 16.35 -33.20
CA LEU A 869 10.90 17.67 -32.95
C LEU A 869 11.44 17.76 -31.51
N ARG A 870 12.69 18.18 -31.36
CA ARG A 870 13.36 18.41 -30.08
C ARG A 870 13.80 19.86 -29.98
N VAL A 871 13.46 20.51 -28.87
CA VAL A 871 13.96 21.85 -28.51
C VAL A 871 14.60 21.76 -27.14
N SER A 872 15.81 22.29 -26.97
CA SER A 872 16.54 22.20 -25.72
C SER A 872 17.20 23.54 -25.39
N GLY A 873 17.14 23.97 -24.13
CA GLY A 873 18.09 24.94 -23.58
C GLY A 873 19.39 24.25 -23.12
N ARG A 874 20.13 24.87 -22.18
CA ARG A 874 21.38 24.33 -21.60
C ARG A 874 21.14 23.18 -20.62
N ILE A 875 20.65 22.03 -21.09
CA ILE A 875 20.33 20.88 -20.23
C ILE A 875 20.84 19.57 -20.81
N ASN A 876 21.39 18.71 -19.94
CA ASN A 876 21.87 17.39 -20.33
C ASN A 876 20.76 16.33 -20.20
N MET A 877 20.60 15.52 -21.23
CA MET A 877 19.76 14.33 -21.23
C MET A 877 20.44 13.20 -20.45
N TRP A 878 19.64 12.41 -19.73
CA TRP A 878 20.12 11.21 -19.04
C TRP A 878 20.66 10.16 -20.01
N LEU A 879 21.50 9.27 -19.49
CA LEU A 879 21.96 8.09 -20.22
C LEU A 879 20.78 7.14 -20.47
N HIS A 880 20.54 6.79 -21.73
CA HIS A 880 19.48 5.87 -22.16
C HIS A 880 19.91 5.13 -23.41
N TYR A 881 19.20 4.05 -23.77
CA TYR A 881 19.34 3.44 -25.10
C TYR A 881 17.97 3.44 -25.78
N ASP A 882 17.98 3.49 -27.11
CA ASP A 882 16.79 3.32 -27.93
C ASP A 882 16.81 1.94 -28.57
N VAL A 883 15.66 1.27 -28.61
CA VAL A 883 15.56 -0.09 -29.20
C VAL A 883 15.59 -0.04 -30.71
N MET A 884 15.03 1.02 -31.31
CA MET A 884 15.03 1.24 -32.75
C MET A 884 16.25 2.05 -33.18
N ALA A 885 16.75 1.74 -34.37
CA ALA A 885 17.69 2.62 -35.07
C ALA A 885 17.09 4.02 -35.29
N ASN A 886 17.93 5.05 -35.21
CA ASN A 886 17.47 6.41 -35.46
C ASN A 886 18.55 7.31 -36.05
N VAL A 887 18.13 8.39 -36.71
CA VAL A 887 19.02 9.48 -37.15
C VAL A 887 18.63 10.77 -36.43
N TYR A 888 19.63 11.44 -35.86
CA TYR A 888 19.47 12.66 -35.10
C TYR A 888 20.00 13.84 -35.94
N ALA A 889 19.09 14.62 -36.54
CA ALA A 889 19.41 15.79 -37.35
C ALA A 889 19.55 17.04 -36.48
N GLN A 890 20.75 17.60 -36.40
CA GLN A 890 21.03 18.83 -35.66
C GLN A 890 20.74 20.04 -36.54
N VAL A 891 19.68 20.79 -36.22
CA VAL A 891 19.19 21.91 -37.07
C VAL A 891 19.77 23.24 -36.61
N ALA A 892 19.76 23.51 -35.31
CA ALA A 892 20.28 24.76 -34.73
C ALA A 892 20.96 24.49 -33.39
N GLY A 893 21.99 25.27 -33.06
CA GLY A 893 22.84 25.04 -31.88
C GLY A 893 23.78 23.84 -32.05
N SER A 894 24.57 23.55 -31.02
CA SER A 894 25.54 22.44 -31.00
C SER A 894 25.29 21.47 -29.86
N LYS A 895 25.53 20.18 -30.10
CA LYS A 895 25.25 19.10 -29.15
C LYS A 895 26.42 18.14 -29.03
N ARG A 896 26.87 17.89 -27.79
CA ARG A 896 27.83 16.84 -27.46
C ARG A 896 27.06 15.56 -27.16
N MET A 897 27.39 14.48 -27.85
CA MET A 897 26.81 13.16 -27.68
C MET A 897 27.91 12.21 -27.22
N VAL A 898 27.65 11.46 -26.15
CA VAL A 898 28.51 10.36 -25.69
C VAL A 898 27.72 9.08 -25.86
N LEU A 899 28.28 8.11 -26.57
CA LEU A 899 27.66 6.83 -26.92
C LEU A 899 28.54 5.69 -26.45
N PHE A 900 27.95 4.52 -26.23
CA PHE A 900 28.66 3.31 -25.85
C PHE A 900 28.19 2.15 -26.73
N PRO A 901 29.09 1.22 -27.12
CA PRO A 901 28.67 0.00 -27.78
C PRO A 901 27.75 -0.81 -26.83
N PRO A 902 26.76 -1.57 -27.37
CA PRO A 902 25.86 -2.37 -26.54
C PRO A 902 26.56 -3.37 -25.60
N SER A 903 27.77 -3.81 -25.95
CA SER A 903 28.61 -4.68 -25.11
C SER A 903 28.95 -4.06 -23.75
N ASP A 904 28.97 -2.73 -23.63
CA ASP A 904 29.31 -2.03 -22.39
C ASP A 904 28.14 -1.94 -21.40
N VAL A 905 26.95 -2.44 -21.76
CA VAL A 905 25.73 -2.28 -20.97
C VAL A 905 25.87 -2.75 -19.51
N GLU A 906 26.73 -3.75 -19.25
CA GLU A 906 26.98 -4.26 -17.91
C GLU A 906 27.74 -3.29 -16.99
N HIS A 907 28.36 -2.25 -17.55
CA HIS A 907 29.14 -1.24 -16.84
C HIS A 907 28.39 0.10 -16.68
N LEU A 908 27.18 0.21 -17.25
CA LEU A 908 26.50 1.49 -17.46
C LEU A 908 25.29 1.74 -16.56
N GLU A 909 25.06 0.96 -15.51
CA GLU A 909 24.10 1.38 -14.48
C GLU A 909 22.65 0.92 -14.70
N PHE A 910 22.38 0.19 -15.78
CA PHE A 910 21.01 -0.13 -16.17
C PHE A 910 20.38 -1.16 -15.24
N ALA A 911 19.30 -0.77 -14.57
CA ALA A 911 18.50 -1.69 -13.76
C ALA A 911 17.76 -2.70 -14.67
N PRO A 912 17.48 -3.92 -14.19
CA PRO A 912 16.76 -4.92 -14.99
C PRO A 912 15.41 -4.42 -15.53
N GLY A 913 15.31 -4.28 -16.85
CA GLY A 913 14.12 -3.79 -17.57
C GLY A 913 13.94 -2.27 -17.53
N ALA A 914 14.98 -1.52 -17.20
CA ALA A 914 15.02 -0.07 -17.37
C ALA A 914 15.83 0.28 -18.62
N SER A 915 15.32 1.21 -19.42
CA SER A 915 16.00 1.76 -20.60
C SER A 915 16.78 3.05 -20.30
N SER A 916 16.94 3.41 -19.03
CA SER A 916 17.66 4.63 -18.60
C SER A 916 18.48 4.38 -17.34
N SER A 917 19.60 5.09 -17.23
CA SER A 917 20.58 4.99 -16.15
C SER A 917 20.82 6.36 -15.50
N SER A 918 21.06 6.36 -14.19
CA SER A 918 21.39 7.57 -13.42
C SER A 918 22.88 7.92 -13.47
N LEU A 919 23.69 7.12 -14.17
CA LEU A 919 25.13 7.34 -14.30
C LEU A 919 25.43 8.68 -15.00
N ASN A 920 26.31 9.51 -14.42
CA ASN A 920 26.73 10.76 -15.04
C ASN A 920 27.92 10.58 -15.97
N VAL A 921 27.68 10.08 -17.17
CA VAL A 921 28.78 9.78 -18.10
C VAL A 921 29.67 11.00 -18.37
N PHE A 922 29.11 12.21 -18.48
CA PHE A 922 29.90 13.41 -18.75
C PHE A 922 30.93 13.76 -17.66
N SER A 923 30.66 13.45 -16.38
CA SER A 923 31.62 13.67 -15.29
C SER A 923 32.49 12.44 -15.00
N GLU A 924 32.02 11.25 -15.37
CA GLU A 924 32.66 9.98 -15.03
C GLU A 924 33.64 9.49 -16.10
N LEU A 925 33.58 10.02 -17.34
CA LEU A 925 34.46 9.64 -18.46
C LEU A 925 35.95 9.74 -18.12
N GLU A 926 36.34 10.73 -17.31
CA GLU A 926 37.74 10.93 -16.89
C GLU A 926 38.13 10.16 -15.62
N THR A 927 37.22 9.32 -15.10
CA THR A 927 37.46 8.52 -13.88
C THR A 927 37.78 7.06 -14.21
N SER A 928 38.38 6.34 -13.26
CA SER A 928 38.59 4.89 -13.38
C SER A 928 37.29 4.08 -13.40
N ARG A 929 36.15 4.68 -13.04
CA ARG A 929 34.83 4.03 -13.07
C ARG A 929 34.42 3.62 -14.49
N MET A 930 34.87 4.36 -15.50
CA MET A 930 34.59 4.08 -16.92
C MET A 930 35.68 3.24 -17.60
N ALA A 931 36.73 2.83 -16.90
CA ALA A 931 37.89 2.16 -17.50
C ALA A 931 37.56 0.90 -18.31
N ALA A 932 36.49 0.18 -17.94
CA ALA A 932 36.04 -1.02 -18.63
C ALA A 932 35.06 -0.74 -19.80
N THR A 933 34.83 0.53 -20.14
CA THR A 933 33.94 0.95 -21.23
C THR A 933 34.73 1.50 -22.43
N HIS A 934 34.07 1.55 -23.58
CA HIS A 934 34.59 1.97 -24.88
C HIS A 934 33.76 3.16 -25.41
N PRO A 935 33.79 4.31 -24.73
CA PRO A 935 32.96 5.47 -25.09
C PRO A 935 33.34 6.05 -26.46
N TYR A 936 32.31 6.48 -27.19
CA TYR A 936 32.39 7.23 -28.43
C TYR A 936 31.85 8.65 -28.22
N GLU A 937 32.52 9.65 -28.77
CA GLU A 937 32.10 11.04 -28.68
C GLU A 937 31.82 11.64 -30.06
N ALA A 938 30.73 12.41 -30.15
CA ALA A 938 30.38 13.26 -31.28
C ALA A 938 30.03 14.68 -30.83
N VAL A 939 30.51 15.66 -31.57
CA VAL A 939 30.03 17.05 -31.49
C VAL A 939 29.30 17.36 -32.79
N LEU A 940 27.98 17.57 -32.67
CA LEU A 940 27.08 17.85 -33.79
C LEU A 940 26.90 19.36 -33.95
N ALA A 941 27.12 19.85 -35.17
CA ALA A 941 26.86 21.21 -35.60
C ALA A 941 25.60 21.28 -36.47
N PRO A 942 25.02 22.48 -36.69
CA PRO A 942 23.92 22.65 -37.64
C PRO A 942 24.26 22.05 -39.02
N GLY A 943 23.42 21.15 -39.52
CA GLY A 943 23.64 20.44 -40.80
C GLY A 943 24.26 19.03 -40.67
N ASP A 944 24.61 18.61 -39.45
CA ASP A 944 25.02 17.23 -39.19
C ASP A 944 23.81 16.32 -38.89
N MET A 945 23.87 15.07 -39.36
CA MET A 945 23.00 13.99 -38.89
C MET A 945 23.84 12.89 -38.24
N LEU A 946 23.53 12.51 -37.01
CA LEU A 946 24.14 11.37 -36.34
C LEU A 946 23.27 10.12 -36.54
N PHE A 947 23.84 9.06 -37.11
CA PHE A 947 23.22 7.74 -37.07
C PHE A 947 23.47 7.09 -35.71
N LEU A 948 22.38 6.72 -35.04
CA LEU A 948 22.33 5.99 -33.78
C LEU A 948 21.85 4.56 -34.05
N PRO A 949 22.74 3.56 -33.99
CA PRO A 949 22.34 2.17 -34.17
C PRO A 949 21.47 1.69 -32.99
N PRO A 950 20.67 0.62 -33.18
CA PRO A 950 19.79 0.10 -32.14
C PRO A 950 20.57 -0.35 -30.91
N CYS A 951 19.98 -0.14 -29.74
CA CYS A 951 20.49 -0.53 -28.42
C CYS A 951 21.82 0.13 -27.98
N TRP A 952 22.31 1.17 -28.67
CA TRP A 952 23.49 1.93 -28.22
C TRP A 952 23.12 2.89 -27.08
N PRO A 953 23.65 2.69 -25.85
CA PRO A 953 23.46 3.65 -24.77
C PRO A 953 24.12 4.98 -25.11
N HIS A 954 23.41 6.09 -24.88
CA HIS A 954 23.88 7.42 -25.19
C HIS A 954 23.30 8.50 -24.26
N ALA A 955 24.05 9.59 -24.12
CA ALA A 955 23.64 10.79 -23.40
C ALA A 955 24.00 12.03 -24.22
N ALA A 956 23.23 13.10 -24.05
CA ALA A 956 23.36 14.31 -24.84
C ALA A 956 23.51 15.55 -23.94
N ALA A 957 24.44 16.43 -24.27
CA ALA A 957 24.63 17.71 -23.61
C ALA A 957 24.55 18.85 -24.64
N THR A 958 23.69 19.84 -24.40
CA THR A 958 23.63 21.03 -25.25
C THR A 958 24.82 21.92 -24.95
N ILE A 959 25.64 22.24 -25.96
CA ILE A 959 26.85 23.06 -25.81
C ILE A 959 26.50 24.55 -25.88
N THR A 960 25.63 24.91 -26.82
CA THR A 960 25.11 26.27 -26.98
C THR A 960 23.98 26.55 -26.00
N ASP A 961 23.55 27.81 -25.90
CA ASP A 961 22.48 28.22 -24.99
C ASP A 961 21.18 27.47 -25.26
N TRP A 962 20.96 27.15 -26.52
CA TRP A 962 19.79 26.43 -26.99
C TRP A 962 20.13 25.56 -28.19
N GLY A 963 19.19 24.71 -28.61
CA GLY A 963 19.30 23.95 -29.84
C GLY A 963 17.98 23.34 -30.30
N ILE A 964 17.90 23.09 -31.60
CA ILE A 964 16.80 22.41 -32.28
C ILE A 964 17.34 21.18 -33.00
N ALA A 965 16.60 20.08 -32.91
CA ALA A 965 16.88 18.88 -33.67
C ALA A 965 15.60 18.17 -34.10
N VAL A 966 15.70 17.34 -35.14
CA VAL A 966 14.67 16.37 -35.51
C VAL A 966 15.27 14.98 -35.37
N ASN A 967 14.65 14.15 -34.54
CA ASN A 967 15.08 12.78 -34.33
C ASN A 967 14.13 11.84 -35.06
N VAL A 968 14.62 11.10 -36.04
CA VAL A 968 13.83 10.20 -36.88
C VAL A 968 14.14 8.76 -36.50
N PHE A 969 13.14 8.05 -35.98
CA PHE A 969 13.21 6.64 -35.61
C PHE A 969 12.61 5.79 -36.72
N PHE A 970 13.25 4.67 -37.04
CA PHE A 970 12.79 3.74 -38.06
C PHE A 970 13.02 2.29 -37.63
N ARG A 971 12.23 1.39 -38.19
CA ARG A 971 12.31 -0.04 -37.87
C ARG A 971 13.39 -0.71 -38.70
N ASP A 972 14.30 -1.36 -38.01
CA ASP A 972 15.42 -2.15 -38.56
C ASP A 972 15.18 -3.66 -38.47
N LEU A 973 14.12 -4.10 -37.78
CA LEU A 973 13.67 -5.49 -37.71
C LEU A 973 12.32 -5.69 -38.42
N GLU A 974 12.17 -6.80 -39.15
CA GLU A 974 10.89 -7.20 -39.77
C GLU A 974 9.81 -7.54 -38.73
N SER A 975 10.22 -8.15 -37.60
CA SER A 975 9.35 -8.53 -36.49
C SER A 975 10.16 -8.66 -35.18
N GLY A 976 9.48 -8.78 -34.02
CA GLY A 976 10.12 -9.01 -32.71
C GLY A 976 10.12 -7.83 -31.73
N TYR A 977 9.67 -6.65 -32.17
CA TYR A 977 9.38 -5.53 -31.27
C TYR A 977 8.30 -5.87 -30.23
N ALA A 978 8.20 -5.04 -29.18
CA ALA A 978 7.30 -5.24 -28.05
C ALA A 978 5.85 -5.55 -28.45
N ILE A 979 5.20 -6.46 -27.72
CA ILE A 979 3.80 -6.82 -27.94
C ILE A 979 2.89 -5.71 -27.40
N GLY A 980 1.96 -5.25 -28.23
CA GLY A 980 0.99 -4.21 -27.88
C GLY A 980 1.40 -2.82 -28.37
N ARG A 981 0.91 -1.78 -27.69
CA ARG A 981 1.15 -0.40 -28.10
C ARG A 981 2.50 0.09 -27.59
N ASP A 982 3.35 0.59 -28.48
CA ASP A 982 4.56 1.35 -28.16
C ASP A 982 4.50 2.66 -28.95
N VAL A 983 4.18 3.76 -28.27
CA VAL A 983 3.99 5.08 -28.89
C VAL A 983 5.31 5.85 -28.94
N TYR A 984 6.23 5.55 -28.01
CA TYR A 984 7.44 6.32 -27.79
C TYR A 984 8.70 5.61 -28.29
N GLY A 985 8.59 4.36 -28.75
CA GLY A 985 9.69 3.55 -29.28
C GLY A 985 10.67 3.10 -28.19
N ASN A 986 10.25 3.08 -26.93
CA ASN A 986 11.13 2.87 -25.77
C ASN A 986 10.87 1.56 -25.01
N ARG A 987 10.05 0.66 -25.56
CA ARG A 987 9.85 -0.68 -25.00
C ARG A 987 10.89 -1.65 -25.57
N ASP A 988 11.44 -2.47 -24.69
CA ASP A 988 12.36 -3.54 -25.07
C ASP A 988 11.70 -4.55 -26.03
N LEU A 989 12.53 -5.28 -26.78
CA LEU A 989 12.08 -6.34 -27.67
C LEU A 989 11.24 -7.39 -26.92
N ALA A 990 10.22 -7.93 -27.60
CA ALA A 990 9.30 -8.90 -26.99
C ALA A 990 10.02 -10.15 -26.45
N ALA A 991 11.11 -10.56 -27.10
CA ALA A 991 11.95 -11.66 -26.66
C ALA A 991 12.56 -11.40 -25.27
N TYR A 992 13.07 -10.19 -25.02
CA TYR A 992 13.62 -9.82 -23.72
C TYR A 992 12.53 -9.68 -22.64
N GLU A 993 11.39 -9.04 -22.96
CA GLU A 993 10.25 -8.95 -22.02
C GLU A 993 9.79 -10.35 -21.57
N LYS A 994 9.67 -11.30 -22.51
CA LYS A 994 9.35 -12.70 -22.21
C LYS A 994 10.48 -13.38 -21.42
N GLY A 995 11.73 -13.20 -21.83
CA GLY A 995 12.91 -13.75 -21.17
C GLY A 995 12.98 -13.33 -19.69
N ARG A 996 12.65 -12.08 -19.36
CA ARG A 996 12.58 -11.61 -17.96
C ARG A 996 11.57 -12.38 -17.11
N LEU A 997 10.40 -12.70 -17.67
CA LEU A 997 9.39 -13.51 -16.98
C LEU A 997 9.89 -14.94 -16.75
N GLU A 998 10.62 -15.51 -17.71
CA GLU A 998 11.23 -16.83 -17.57
C GLU A 998 12.39 -16.82 -16.56
N VAL A 999 13.26 -15.82 -16.56
CA VAL A 999 14.31 -15.63 -15.54
C VAL A 999 13.70 -15.54 -14.14
N ALA A 1000 12.59 -14.81 -14.00
CA ALA A 1000 11.87 -14.74 -12.73
C ALA A 1000 11.29 -16.11 -12.31
N ARG A 1001 10.77 -16.90 -13.27
CA ARG A 1001 10.26 -18.26 -13.02
C ARG A 1001 11.39 -19.20 -12.61
N VAL A 1002 12.53 -19.17 -13.31
CA VAL A 1002 13.74 -19.91 -12.97
C VAL A 1002 14.18 -19.53 -11.56
N GLY A 1003 14.35 -18.24 -11.27
CA GLY A 1003 14.74 -17.78 -9.93
C GLY A 1003 13.80 -18.29 -8.82
N LYS A 1004 12.48 -18.33 -9.09
CA LYS A 1004 11.48 -18.89 -8.17
C LYS A 1004 11.65 -20.41 -7.98
N SER A 1005 11.94 -21.17 -9.03
CA SER A 1005 12.17 -22.62 -8.95
C SER A 1005 13.36 -22.99 -8.06
N PHE A 1006 14.39 -22.13 -7.99
CA PHE A 1006 15.55 -22.34 -7.12
C PHE A 1006 15.39 -21.74 -5.71
N GLN A 1007 14.25 -21.11 -5.39
CA GLN A 1007 14.08 -20.34 -4.14
C GLN A 1007 14.18 -21.20 -2.87
N HIS A 1008 13.78 -22.48 -2.96
CA HIS A 1008 13.80 -23.43 -1.83
C HIS A 1008 15.16 -24.08 -1.57
N LEU A 1009 16.16 -23.84 -2.44
CA LEU A 1009 17.49 -24.41 -2.31
C LEU A 1009 18.37 -23.52 -1.39
N PRO A 1010 19.36 -24.11 -0.70
CA PRO A 1010 20.36 -23.35 0.05
C PRO A 1010 21.03 -22.27 -0.81
N LEU A 1011 21.41 -21.14 -0.20
CA LEU A 1011 21.94 -19.97 -0.92
C LEU A 1011 23.11 -20.33 -1.85
N GLU A 1012 24.07 -21.13 -1.36
CA GLU A 1012 25.25 -21.53 -2.13
C GLU A 1012 24.91 -22.45 -3.30
N THR A 1013 23.99 -23.41 -3.10
CA THR A 1013 23.48 -24.28 -4.17
C THR A 1013 22.73 -23.48 -5.23
N ARG A 1014 21.87 -22.54 -4.81
CA ARG A 1014 21.16 -21.64 -5.71
C ARG A 1014 22.14 -20.77 -6.50
N ARG A 1015 23.16 -20.20 -5.85
CA ARG A 1015 24.20 -19.41 -6.51
C ARG A 1015 24.96 -20.22 -7.55
N PHE A 1016 25.37 -21.44 -7.19
CA PHE A 1016 26.07 -22.36 -8.08
C PHE A 1016 25.27 -22.64 -9.36
N TYR A 1017 24.02 -23.10 -9.24
CA TYR A 1017 23.22 -23.45 -10.41
C TYR A 1017 22.73 -22.25 -11.21
N LEU A 1018 22.36 -21.14 -10.57
CA LEU A 1018 22.00 -19.93 -11.31
C LEU A 1018 23.20 -19.33 -12.04
N LYS A 1019 24.42 -19.48 -11.51
CA LYS A 1019 25.64 -19.11 -12.22
C LYS A 1019 25.85 -19.99 -13.46
N ARG A 1020 25.65 -21.30 -13.34
CA ARG A 1020 25.71 -22.20 -14.51
C ARG A 1020 24.68 -21.85 -15.58
N LEU A 1021 23.45 -21.55 -15.18
CA LEU A 1021 22.42 -21.11 -16.13
C LEU A 1021 22.77 -19.76 -16.79
N ALA A 1022 23.43 -18.85 -16.07
CA ALA A 1022 23.93 -17.62 -16.66
C ALA A 1022 25.03 -17.89 -17.70
N GLU A 1023 25.97 -18.78 -17.40
CA GLU A 1023 27.02 -19.22 -18.34
C GLU A 1023 26.41 -19.90 -19.59
N GLU A 1024 25.38 -20.73 -19.44
CA GLU A 1024 24.65 -21.34 -20.56
C GLU A 1024 23.94 -20.30 -21.45
N LEU A 1025 23.38 -19.25 -20.84
CA LEU A 1025 22.76 -18.14 -21.57
C LEU A 1025 23.79 -17.28 -22.29
N GLU A 1026 24.98 -17.08 -21.70
CA GLU A 1026 26.11 -16.40 -22.33
C GLU A 1026 26.58 -17.19 -23.58
N LEU A 1027 26.76 -18.51 -23.47
CA LEU A 1027 27.11 -19.37 -24.62
C LEU A 1027 26.06 -19.32 -25.73
N THR A 1028 24.77 -19.30 -25.36
CA THR A 1028 23.67 -19.19 -26.32
C THR A 1028 23.73 -17.87 -27.11
N ALA A 1029 24.13 -16.77 -26.45
CA ALA A 1029 24.27 -15.47 -27.10
C ALA A 1029 25.43 -15.43 -28.11
N GLU A 1030 26.46 -16.25 -27.89
CA GLU A 1030 27.60 -16.42 -28.82
C GLU A 1030 27.31 -17.43 -29.95
N GLY A 1031 26.16 -18.09 -29.92
CA GLY A 1031 25.73 -19.06 -30.94
C GLY A 1031 26.37 -20.45 -30.81
N VAL A 1032 26.79 -20.83 -29.59
CA VAL A 1032 27.43 -22.12 -29.25
C VAL A 1032 26.40 -23.15 -28.79
#